data_AF-E8WS34-F1
#
_entry.id   AF-E8WS34-F1
#
_cell.length_a   1.000
_cell.length_b   1.000
_cell.length_c   1.000
_cell.angle_alpha   90.00
_cell.angle_beta   90.00
_cell.angle_gamma   90.00
#
_symmetry.space_group_name_H-M   'P 1'
#
loop_
_entity.id
_entity.type
_entity.pdbx_description
1 polymer ?
#
loop_
_entity_poly.entity_id
_entity_poly.type
_entity_poly.pdbx_seq_one_letter_code
_entity_poly.pdbx_strand_id
1 'polypeptide(L)'
;MSRQQQPSASSSSTIHPSATVTELPPLFLKNVMTLLLGADTGGAIDLESLPFCAGDTTGGTETELQAVVAGDRDKTDLPLIIEQSDYFANIAKRAAAGDTPRRLITDLERYLGGNKEKVWENSWVRFPLKRLSPFALRVFEDDLLADKKNPRAGRRSDAGRFFTAAADGSQQLRLPVSYLLKLSLADLIGSQQLPATIDQTGRRLLGHYLNDNTSPETFSFHVVPLTRQGGMGRALARETSKRFLFTQMLAMYANQSFGLLESGQRAMVYFAPHPPVRQKELNDHVPDAFYRDLFMSPCLSGWDRGEEKHRYMQLCHQVLSRSQLNAVAKLREAGIITSNLVVLPNVSNVSLANNGTHVSLGSRRLGELLADPASGFSQAHEKYLGDLAIKMAEHFLPLFVGTYSASPYRLGYTDFHPEKALGFLPHELDYTHLRMLWRRWQKKANISVFGQPVTPFGPPLIDRMVSGLFGLKGDFVPDFRLVDYLICLMSTPQSPALNGRIGSSDKLKRDLAEMGVFDSQMSLYLLYKLREHAVMGFSGFEGRHYSQFDSIQEDLAGATNLQMLINALAFKYMAQGTLTHPSIPDDPTLESERRQIFFAAAIGNPTFYVRRNSSNRFLQRILEKTNELRSSRRYPGYVRVKVHQYRLALVRLLREDAGDLIEMMGLKESIANLEARLTEPEQHSVAGKLTRGILGEVGGKHPLKVKADDFNRGAERYYREGLRRRHMAEALDALEEDFAELDRAARDGAGAERAILHALGGERGAAAFLARSRGDFLAERLDPGSLRHLMNLTLLSVQRDQTKANAVMKRRNGDADDAASVYRAG
;
A
#
# COMPACT_ATOMS: atom_id res chain seq x y z
N MET A 1 -7.67 -0.67 12.46
CA MET A 1 -6.43 -1.46 12.56
C MET A 1 -5.17 -0.68 12.13
N SER A 2 -5.28 0.59 11.72
CA SER A 2 -4.17 1.57 11.83
C SER A 2 -4.25 2.31 13.17
N ARG A 3 -4.03 1.60 14.29
CA ARG A 3 -3.48 2.26 15.48
C ARG A 3 -1.96 2.18 15.33
N GLN A 4 -1.39 2.96 14.42
CA GLN A 4 -0.03 3.45 14.66
C GLN A 4 -0.16 4.49 15.78
N GLN A 5 -0.30 4.01 17.02
CA GLN A 5 -0.34 4.90 18.17
C GLN A 5 1.09 5.20 18.60
N GLN A 6 1.31 6.52 18.68
CA GLN A 6 2.27 7.31 19.43
C GLN A 6 3.55 6.61 19.93
N PRO A 7 4.74 7.21 19.74
CA PRO A 7 5.91 6.79 20.49
C PRO A 7 5.55 6.83 21.97
N SER A 8 5.61 5.68 22.64
CA SER A 8 5.49 5.64 24.09
C SER A 8 6.57 6.57 24.66
N ALA A 9 6.18 7.40 25.61
CA ALA A 9 7.13 8.14 26.42
C ALA A 9 8.17 7.14 26.92
N SER A 10 9.44 7.46 26.69
CA SER A 10 10.62 6.70 27.07
C SER A 10 10.41 5.94 28.39
N SER A 11 10.10 4.64 28.30
CA SER A 11 10.31 3.75 29.42
C SER A 11 11.82 3.62 29.55
N SER A 12 12.36 4.21 30.62
CA SER A 12 13.74 4.08 31.05
C SER A 12 14.23 2.65 30.82
N SER A 13 15.19 2.50 29.91
CA SER A 13 15.84 1.23 29.63
C SER A 13 16.56 0.75 30.87
N THR A 14 16.04 -0.28 31.54
CA THR A 14 16.87 -1.13 32.38
C THR A 14 17.87 -1.83 31.48
N ILE A 15 19.14 -1.47 31.65
CA ILE A 15 20.29 -2.00 30.94
C ILE A 15 20.39 -3.50 31.27
N HIS A 16 19.97 -4.36 30.35
CA HIS A 16 20.35 -5.77 30.37
C HIS A 16 21.61 -5.97 29.53
N PRO A 17 22.60 -6.73 30.04
CA PRO A 17 23.92 -6.81 29.43
C PRO A 17 23.89 -7.53 28.08
N SER A 18 24.77 -7.06 27.20
CA SER A 18 25.23 -7.68 25.94
C SER A 18 25.06 -9.20 25.89
N ALA A 19 23.99 -9.68 25.24
CA ALA A 19 23.85 -11.08 24.88
C ALA A 19 24.62 -11.36 23.59
N THR A 20 25.78 -11.99 23.74
CA THR A 20 26.54 -12.65 22.67
C THR A 20 25.63 -13.59 21.85
N VAL A 21 25.95 -13.74 20.57
CA VAL A 21 25.17 -14.51 19.60
C VAL A 21 25.26 -16.02 19.90
N THR A 22 24.36 -16.55 20.73
CA THR A 22 24.14 -18.01 20.90
C THR A 22 22.92 -18.50 20.12
N GLU A 23 23.12 -19.44 19.20
CA GLU A 23 22.05 -20.08 18.42
C GLU A 23 20.90 -20.55 19.32
N LEU A 24 19.64 -20.20 18.98
CA LEU A 24 18.48 -20.79 19.66
C LEU A 24 18.44 -22.29 19.30
N PRO A 25 18.48 -23.22 20.27
CA PRO A 25 18.65 -24.65 19.98
C PRO A 25 17.53 -25.21 19.08
N PRO A 26 17.79 -26.24 18.24
CA PRO A 26 16.74 -26.93 17.46
C PRO A 26 15.57 -27.46 18.30
N LEU A 27 15.83 -27.82 19.56
CA LEU A 27 14.80 -28.20 20.55
C LEU A 27 13.79 -27.08 20.81
N PHE A 28 14.18 -25.81 20.61
CA PHE A 28 13.31 -24.66 20.79
C PHE A 28 12.16 -24.67 19.79
N LEU A 29 12.41 -24.92 18.49
CA LEU A 29 11.32 -24.99 17.50
C LEU A 29 10.37 -26.15 17.83
N LYS A 30 10.89 -27.33 18.19
CA LYS A 30 10.05 -28.47 18.57
C LYS A 30 9.14 -28.09 19.74
N ASN A 31 9.69 -27.49 20.79
CA ASN A 31 8.92 -27.06 21.96
C ASN A 31 7.87 -26.00 21.60
N VAL A 32 8.23 -25.01 20.77
CA VAL A 32 7.30 -23.96 20.31
C VAL A 32 6.15 -24.58 19.50
N MET A 33 6.45 -25.53 18.60
CA MET A 33 5.42 -26.21 17.82
C MET A 33 4.53 -27.12 18.68
N THR A 34 5.09 -27.79 19.69
CA THR A 34 4.30 -28.56 20.65
C THR A 34 3.36 -27.68 21.46
N LEU A 35 3.81 -26.49 21.90
CA LEU A 35 2.94 -25.51 22.56
C LEU A 35 1.83 -25.02 21.61
N LEU A 36 2.16 -24.77 20.33
CA LEU A 36 1.21 -24.29 19.33
C LEU A 36 0.13 -25.34 18.98
N LEU A 37 0.51 -26.61 18.90
CA LEU A 37 -0.36 -27.70 18.43
C LEU A 37 -1.01 -28.48 19.58
N GLY A 38 -0.53 -28.34 20.82
CA GLY A 38 -1.02 -29.08 21.98
C GLY A 38 -0.66 -30.58 21.99
N ALA A 39 0.19 -31.04 21.06
CA ALA A 39 0.61 -32.43 20.92
C ALA A 39 2.08 -32.54 20.45
N ASP A 40 2.72 -33.69 20.69
CA ASP A 40 4.08 -33.94 20.21
C ASP A 40 4.09 -34.06 18.67
N THR A 41 5.03 -33.38 18.02
CA THR A 41 5.14 -33.26 16.55
C THR A 41 5.70 -34.51 15.86
N GLY A 42 5.86 -35.62 16.60
CA GLY A 42 6.40 -36.88 16.09
C GLY A 42 5.43 -37.74 15.27
N GLY A 43 4.14 -37.38 15.20
CA GLY A 43 3.09 -38.07 14.45
C GLY A 43 2.65 -37.36 13.15
N ALA A 44 1.60 -37.86 12.50
CA ALA A 44 0.98 -37.17 11.35
C ALA A 44 0.40 -35.81 11.81
N ILE A 45 0.83 -34.72 11.17
CA ILE A 45 0.39 -33.36 11.52
C ILE A 45 -1.06 -33.18 11.12
N ASP A 46 -1.91 -32.82 12.08
CA ASP A 46 -3.26 -32.36 11.79
C ASP A 46 -3.19 -30.96 11.14
N LEU A 47 -3.48 -30.89 9.84
CA LEU A 47 -3.40 -29.64 9.08
C LEU A 47 -4.43 -28.61 9.53
N GLU A 48 -5.60 -29.04 10.04
CA GLU A 48 -6.63 -28.13 10.55
C GLU A 48 -6.20 -27.44 11.86
N SER A 49 -5.22 -28.05 12.54
CA SER A 49 -4.60 -27.49 13.75
C SER A 49 -3.55 -26.40 13.46
N LEU A 50 -3.13 -26.22 12.21
CA LEU A 50 -2.11 -25.24 11.86
C LEU A 50 -2.68 -23.80 11.74
N PRO A 51 -1.91 -22.77 12.10
CA PRO A 51 -2.25 -21.39 11.78
C PRO A 51 -2.44 -21.17 10.27
N PHE A 52 -3.32 -20.23 9.95
CA PHE A 52 -3.69 -19.82 8.58
C PHE A 52 -4.38 -20.90 7.72
N CYS A 53 -4.75 -22.03 8.32
CA CYS A 53 -5.52 -23.09 7.67
C CYS A 53 -7.04 -22.86 7.81
N ALA A 54 -7.84 -23.87 7.42
CA ALA A 54 -9.28 -23.73 7.28
C ALA A 54 -9.95 -23.15 8.54
N GLY A 55 -10.63 -22.01 8.37
CA GLY A 55 -11.36 -21.32 9.44
C GLY A 55 -10.48 -20.53 10.42
N ASP A 56 -9.15 -20.62 10.39
CA ASP A 56 -8.27 -19.85 11.28
C ASP A 56 -8.07 -18.40 10.81
N THR A 57 -7.98 -18.20 9.50
CA THR A 57 -7.56 -16.92 8.92
C THR A 57 -8.64 -15.84 8.95
N THR A 58 -8.25 -14.65 9.36
CA THR A 58 -8.99 -13.39 9.17
C THR A 58 -8.20 -12.45 8.29
N GLY A 59 -8.87 -11.52 7.61
CA GLY A 59 -8.26 -10.59 6.66
C GLY A 59 -8.75 -9.16 6.82
N GLY A 60 -7.87 -8.23 6.48
CA GLY A 60 -8.17 -6.80 6.34
C GLY A 60 -7.23 -6.15 5.32
N THR A 61 -7.68 -5.06 4.70
CA THR A 61 -6.88 -4.25 3.78
C THR A 61 -6.73 -2.82 4.28
N GLU A 62 -5.55 -2.26 4.04
CA GLU A 62 -5.29 -0.81 4.09
C GLU A 62 -5.01 -0.35 2.66
N THR A 63 -5.62 0.75 2.24
CA THR A 63 -5.46 1.27 0.88
C THR A 63 -5.14 2.74 0.92
N GLU A 64 -4.02 3.09 0.29
CA GLU A 64 -3.64 4.46 -0.03
C GLU A 64 -4.22 4.80 -1.41
N LEU A 65 -4.89 5.95 -1.51
CA LEU A 65 -5.54 6.44 -2.72
C LEU A 65 -4.86 7.71 -3.21
N GLN A 66 -4.98 8.03 -4.49
CA GLN A 66 -4.65 9.35 -5.01
C GLN A 66 -5.86 10.27 -4.94
N ALA A 67 -5.63 11.54 -4.56
CA ALA A 67 -6.63 12.60 -4.61
C ALA A 67 -6.27 13.67 -5.64
N VAL A 68 -7.30 14.25 -6.26
CA VAL A 68 -7.15 15.42 -7.13
C VAL A 68 -8.34 16.36 -6.95
N VAL A 69 -8.13 17.65 -7.22
CA VAL A 69 -9.20 18.63 -7.40
C VAL A 69 -9.09 19.16 -8.82
N ALA A 70 -10.13 18.92 -9.62
CA ALA A 70 -10.23 19.49 -10.96
C ALA A 70 -10.94 20.85 -10.89
N GLY A 71 -10.45 21.82 -11.66
CA GLY A 71 -10.98 23.18 -11.70
C GLY A 71 -10.00 24.19 -12.28
N ASP A 72 -10.50 25.37 -12.60
CA ASP A 72 -9.67 26.47 -13.09
C ASP A 72 -8.66 26.93 -12.04
N ARG A 73 -7.50 27.43 -12.50
CA ARG A 73 -6.38 27.89 -11.67
C ARG A 73 -6.82 28.88 -10.58
N ASP A 74 -7.79 29.74 -10.87
CA ASP A 74 -8.33 30.75 -9.95
C ASP A 74 -9.39 30.20 -8.97
N LYS A 75 -9.85 28.96 -9.17
CA LYS A 75 -10.86 28.30 -8.33
C LYS A 75 -10.27 27.26 -7.40
N THR A 76 -9.15 26.65 -7.77
CA THR A 76 -8.52 25.56 -7.02
C THR A 76 -7.44 26.03 -6.05
N ASP A 77 -7.32 25.36 -4.91
CA ASP A 77 -6.45 25.80 -3.81
C ASP A 77 -4.95 25.73 -4.12
N LEU A 78 -4.44 24.61 -4.64
CA LEU A 78 -3.01 24.40 -4.86
C LEU A 78 -2.34 25.52 -5.69
N PRO A 79 -2.84 25.90 -6.89
CA PRO A 79 -2.23 26.99 -7.65
C PRO A 79 -2.30 28.33 -6.91
N LEU A 80 -3.42 28.64 -6.24
CA LEU A 80 -3.57 29.88 -5.49
C LEU A 80 -2.57 29.98 -4.33
N ILE A 81 -2.38 28.88 -3.59
CA ILE A 81 -1.40 28.83 -2.50
C ILE A 81 0.02 28.99 -3.02
N ILE A 82 0.36 28.41 -4.18
CA ILE A 82 1.67 28.61 -4.81
C ILE A 82 1.87 30.09 -5.17
N GLU A 83 0.92 30.70 -5.87
CA GLU A 83 1.00 32.10 -6.31
C GLU A 83 1.06 33.11 -5.15
N GLN A 84 0.30 32.85 -4.09
CA GLN A 84 0.20 33.73 -2.92
C GLN A 84 1.33 33.49 -1.90
N SER A 85 2.21 32.52 -2.15
CA SER A 85 3.28 32.18 -1.20
C SER A 85 4.40 33.22 -1.18
N ASP A 86 4.97 33.42 0.02
CA ASP A 86 6.20 34.19 0.19
C ASP A 86 7.36 33.60 -0.64
N TYR A 87 7.38 32.27 -0.84
CA TYR A 87 8.37 31.62 -1.68
C TYR A 87 8.32 32.14 -3.13
N PHE A 88 7.13 32.18 -3.73
CA PHE A 88 6.94 32.67 -5.09
C PHE A 88 7.32 34.15 -5.20
N ALA A 89 6.85 34.99 -4.26
CA ALA A 89 7.17 36.41 -4.21
C ALA A 89 8.69 36.68 -4.06
N ASN A 90 9.36 35.91 -3.18
CA ASN A 90 10.80 36.05 -2.95
C ASN A 90 11.63 35.64 -4.18
N ILE A 91 11.26 34.55 -4.86
CA ILE A 91 11.95 34.13 -6.08
C ILE A 91 11.72 35.14 -7.21
N ALA A 92 10.51 35.66 -7.37
CA ALA A 92 10.22 36.70 -8.36
C ALA A 92 11.12 37.93 -8.15
N LYS A 93 11.22 38.39 -6.90
CA LYS A 93 12.07 39.52 -6.53
C LYS A 93 13.56 39.24 -6.77
N ARG A 94 14.06 38.06 -6.39
CA ARG A 94 15.46 37.65 -6.63
C ARG A 94 15.80 37.51 -8.10
N ALA A 95 14.89 36.93 -8.91
CA ALA A 95 15.07 36.81 -10.34
C ALA A 95 15.06 38.17 -11.05
N ALA A 96 14.25 39.13 -10.58
CA ALA A 96 14.26 40.51 -11.06
C ALA A 96 15.57 41.25 -10.68
N ALA A 97 16.10 41.01 -9.48
CA ALA A 97 17.37 41.56 -9.01
C ALA A 97 18.61 40.92 -9.66
N GLY A 98 18.47 39.74 -10.28
CA GLY A 98 19.57 38.99 -10.89
C GLY A 98 20.27 38.01 -9.95
N ASP A 99 19.78 37.87 -8.72
CA ASP A 99 20.35 37.00 -7.68
C ASP A 99 20.05 35.50 -7.93
N THR A 100 19.13 35.18 -8.83
CA THR A 100 18.72 33.80 -9.12
C THR A 100 18.37 33.66 -10.61
N PRO A 101 18.62 32.50 -11.25
CA PRO A 101 18.28 32.30 -12.65
C PRO A 101 16.79 32.53 -12.92
N ARG A 102 16.47 33.35 -13.93
CA ARG A 102 15.08 33.62 -14.37
C ARG A 102 14.30 32.34 -14.71
N ARG A 103 15.01 31.28 -15.11
CA ARG A 103 14.42 29.99 -15.40
C ARG A 103 13.58 29.42 -14.25
N LEU A 104 13.96 29.66 -12.99
CA LEU A 104 13.26 29.09 -11.83
C LEU A 104 11.81 29.60 -11.73
N ILE A 105 11.60 30.91 -11.96
CA ILE A 105 10.25 31.47 -11.99
C ILE A 105 9.50 31.09 -13.26
N THR A 106 10.16 31.11 -14.42
CA THR A 106 9.52 30.72 -15.68
C THR A 106 9.07 29.26 -15.69
N ASP A 107 9.81 28.36 -15.03
CA ASP A 107 9.42 26.95 -14.92
C ASP A 107 8.20 26.79 -13.97
N LEU A 108 8.12 27.55 -12.86
CA LEU A 108 6.92 27.59 -12.00
C LEU A 108 5.70 28.21 -12.70
N GLU A 109 5.88 29.32 -13.42
CA GLU A 109 4.82 29.94 -14.23
C GLU A 109 4.33 28.98 -15.33
N ARG A 110 5.25 28.23 -15.96
CA ARG A 110 4.91 27.19 -16.93
C ARG A 110 4.15 26.04 -16.27
N TYR A 111 4.54 25.62 -15.07
CA TYR A 111 3.79 24.61 -14.31
C TYR A 111 2.35 25.09 -14.09
N LEU A 112 2.16 26.31 -13.57
CA LEU A 112 0.84 26.86 -13.27
C LEU A 112 -0.01 27.13 -14.53
N GLY A 113 0.59 27.60 -15.62
CA GLY A 113 -0.10 27.89 -16.88
C GLY A 113 -0.28 26.69 -17.82
N GLY A 114 0.57 25.66 -17.68
CA GLY A 114 0.63 24.50 -18.58
C GLY A 114 -0.37 23.38 -18.26
N ASN A 115 -1.28 23.59 -17.31
CA ASN A 115 -2.24 22.57 -16.87
C ASN A 115 -3.48 22.48 -17.77
N LYS A 116 -3.35 21.83 -18.93
CA LYS A 116 -4.45 21.69 -19.89
C LYS A 116 -5.62 20.85 -19.37
N GLU A 117 -5.35 19.85 -18.53
CA GLU A 117 -6.37 18.96 -17.97
C GLU A 117 -7.13 19.64 -16.81
N LYS A 118 -6.62 20.76 -16.28
CA LYS A 118 -7.19 21.47 -15.12
C LYS A 118 -7.32 20.56 -13.90
N VAL A 119 -6.40 19.61 -13.74
CA VAL A 119 -6.33 18.66 -12.63
C VAL A 119 -5.19 19.09 -11.72
N TRP A 120 -5.48 19.27 -10.43
CA TRP A 120 -4.49 19.69 -9.43
C TRP A 120 -4.36 18.59 -8.38
N GLU A 121 -3.20 17.93 -8.39
CA GLU A 121 -2.95 16.74 -7.60
C GLU A 121 -2.78 17.08 -6.13
N ASN A 122 -3.46 16.32 -5.26
CA ASN A 122 -3.46 16.54 -3.80
C ASN A 122 -3.82 17.98 -3.36
N SER A 123 -4.46 18.77 -4.25
CA SER A 123 -5.01 20.08 -3.89
C SER A 123 -6.07 19.95 -2.80
N TRP A 124 -6.19 20.98 -1.98
CA TRP A 124 -7.27 21.07 -0.99
C TRP A 124 -8.52 21.63 -1.66
N VAL A 125 -9.66 21.44 -1.01
CA VAL A 125 -10.95 22.01 -1.42
C VAL A 125 -11.31 23.20 -0.54
N ARG A 126 -12.08 24.13 -1.09
CA ARG A 126 -12.64 25.27 -0.35
C ARG A 126 -14.16 25.33 -0.48
N PHE A 127 -14.89 25.49 0.62
CA PHE A 127 -16.35 25.63 0.58
C PHE A 127 -16.91 26.38 1.81
N PRO A 128 -18.11 26.98 1.74
CA PRO A 128 -18.68 27.74 2.84
C PRO A 128 -18.96 26.88 4.08
N LEU A 129 -18.55 27.36 5.28
CA LEU A 129 -18.76 26.67 6.55
C LEU A 129 -20.25 26.33 6.80
N LYS A 130 -21.15 27.22 6.38
CA LYS A 130 -22.62 27.09 6.50
C LYS A 130 -23.22 25.89 5.76
N ARG A 131 -22.45 25.21 4.89
CA ARG A 131 -22.90 24.00 4.18
C ARG A 131 -22.86 22.76 5.08
N LEU A 132 -22.16 22.80 6.20
CA LEU A 132 -22.12 21.67 7.14
C LEU A 132 -23.40 21.59 7.96
N SER A 133 -23.91 20.37 8.12
CA SER A 133 -24.90 20.04 9.14
C SER A 133 -24.34 20.24 10.55
N PRO A 134 -25.21 20.42 11.56
CA PRO A 134 -24.77 20.59 12.95
C PRO A 134 -23.91 19.44 13.47
N PHE A 135 -24.11 18.21 13.01
CA PHE A 135 -23.29 17.07 13.41
C PHE A 135 -21.91 17.09 12.75
N ALA A 136 -21.83 17.39 11.44
CA ALA A 136 -20.55 17.55 10.75
C ALA A 136 -19.70 18.68 11.33
N LEU A 137 -20.33 19.79 11.69
CA LEU A 137 -19.66 20.91 12.37
C LEU A 137 -19.05 20.47 13.70
N ARG A 138 -19.79 19.73 14.54
CA ARG A 138 -19.24 19.20 15.81
C ARG A 138 -18.08 18.25 15.58
N VAL A 139 -18.18 17.33 14.61
CA VAL A 139 -17.06 16.42 14.26
C VAL A 139 -15.82 17.22 13.85
N PHE A 140 -15.99 18.30 13.08
CA PHE A 140 -14.89 19.18 12.71
C PHE A 140 -14.29 19.92 13.91
N GLU A 141 -15.12 20.47 14.79
CA GLU A 141 -14.66 21.16 16.00
C GLU A 141 -13.91 20.21 16.96
N ASP A 142 -14.39 18.98 17.13
CA ASP A 142 -13.74 17.94 17.92
C ASP A 142 -12.38 17.54 17.31
N ASP A 143 -12.30 17.44 15.98
CA ASP A 143 -11.05 17.13 15.27
C ASP A 143 -10.04 18.30 15.28
N LEU A 144 -10.47 19.51 15.63
CA LEU A 144 -9.59 20.69 15.84
C LEU A 144 -9.03 20.79 17.27
N LEU A 145 -9.39 19.89 18.18
CA LEU A 145 -8.79 19.85 19.52
C LEU A 145 -7.31 19.46 19.46
N ALA A 146 -6.49 20.08 20.31
CA ALA A 146 -5.07 19.73 20.44
C ALA A 146 -4.89 18.29 21.00
N ASP A 147 -5.77 17.91 21.92
CA ASP A 147 -5.92 16.55 22.42
C ASP A 147 -7.41 16.21 22.57
N LYS A 148 -7.90 15.26 21.77
CA LYS A 148 -9.31 14.82 21.78
C LYS A 148 -9.72 14.18 23.11
N LYS A 149 -8.76 13.69 23.90
CA LYS A 149 -9.01 13.15 25.26
C LYS A 149 -9.02 14.24 26.32
N ASN A 150 -8.51 15.43 26.03
CA ASN A 150 -8.50 16.57 26.94
C ASN A 150 -8.99 17.86 26.25
N PRO A 151 -10.30 18.05 26.10
CA PRO A 151 -10.87 19.23 25.45
C PRO A 151 -10.47 20.56 26.10
N ARG A 152 -10.07 20.56 27.39
CA ARG A 152 -9.59 21.76 28.09
C ARG A 152 -8.25 22.27 27.58
N ALA A 153 -7.50 21.46 26.84
CA ALA A 153 -6.26 21.87 26.18
C ALA A 153 -6.50 22.85 25.01
N GLY A 154 -7.75 23.08 24.62
CA GLY A 154 -8.12 24.00 23.56
C GLY A 154 -7.89 23.44 22.15
N ARG A 155 -7.87 24.35 21.17
CA ARG A 155 -7.63 23.99 19.77
C ARG A 155 -6.15 23.80 19.50
N ARG A 156 -5.84 22.97 18.51
CA ARG A 156 -4.51 22.82 17.91
C ARG A 156 -3.96 24.16 17.40
N SER A 157 -2.64 24.31 17.41
CA SER A 157 -1.96 25.59 17.12
C SER A 157 -2.09 26.02 15.65
N ASP A 158 -2.23 25.07 14.73
CA ASP A 158 -2.38 25.28 13.29
C ASP A 158 -3.85 25.39 12.83
N ALA A 159 -4.83 25.52 13.75
CA ALA A 159 -6.25 25.56 13.44
C ALA A 159 -6.63 26.66 12.42
N GLY A 160 -5.90 27.78 12.39
CA GLY A 160 -6.12 28.86 11.44
C GLY A 160 -5.97 28.45 9.97
N ARG A 161 -5.21 27.39 9.66
CA ARG A 161 -4.96 26.92 8.28
C ARG A 161 -6.18 26.32 7.59
N PHE A 162 -7.22 25.98 8.36
CA PHE A 162 -8.44 25.34 7.88
C PHE A 162 -9.56 26.34 7.56
N PHE A 163 -9.31 27.62 7.77
CA PHE A 163 -10.25 28.71 7.49
C PHE A 163 -9.66 29.66 6.46
N THR A 164 -10.49 30.12 5.54
CA THR A 164 -10.15 31.17 4.58
C THR A 164 -11.33 32.11 4.39
N ALA A 165 -11.08 33.35 4.02
CA ALA A 165 -12.13 34.28 3.63
C ALA A 165 -12.47 34.11 2.14
N ALA A 166 -13.75 34.12 1.82
CA ALA A 166 -14.24 34.27 0.46
C ALA A 166 -14.10 35.73 -0.01
N ALA A 167 -14.26 35.96 -1.32
CA ALA A 167 -14.25 37.30 -1.90
C ALA A 167 -15.35 38.23 -1.35
N ASP A 168 -16.46 37.66 -0.90
CA ASP A 168 -17.58 38.37 -0.26
C ASP A 168 -17.39 38.54 1.27
N GLY A 169 -16.22 38.15 1.81
CA GLY A 169 -15.92 38.19 3.24
C GLY A 169 -16.52 37.03 4.05
N SER A 170 -17.28 36.12 3.43
CA SER A 170 -17.82 34.95 4.13
C SER A 170 -16.73 33.95 4.50
N GLN A 171 -16.87 33.29 5.65
CA GLN A 171 -15.91 32.28 6.11
C GLN A 171 -16.09 30.97 5.35
N GLN A 172 -15.01 30.47 4.78
CA GLN A 172 -14.91 29.18 4.11
C GLN A 172 -13.98 28.24 4.87
N LEU A 173 -14.26 26.94 4.74
CA LEU A 173 -13.36 25.87 5.11
C LEU A 173 -12.37 25.60 3.99
N ARG A 174 -11.12 25.31 4.35
CA ARG A 174 -10.03 24.88 3.47
C ARG A 174 -9.52 23.54 3.96
N LEU A 175 -9.82 22.44 3.26
CA LEU A 175 -9.61 21.08 3.76
C LEU A 175 -8.97 20.15 2.72
N PRO A 176 -8.06 19.25 3.13
CA PRO A 176 -7.57 18.20 2.23
C PRO A 176 -8.69 17.21 1.90
N VAL A 177 -8.66 16.64 0.69
CA VAL A 177 -9.67 15.67 0.22
C VAL A 177 -9.75 14.44 1.14
N SER A 178 -8.64 14.01 1.74
CA SER A 178 -8.63 12.90 2.70
C SER A 178 -9.50 13.16 3.93
N TYR A 179 -9.53 14.39 4.45
CA TYR A 179 -10.43 14.76 5.55
C TYR A 179 -11.87 15.04 5.07
N LEU A 180 -12.01 15.57 3.85
CA LEU A 180 -13.31 15.82 3.21
C LEU A 180 -14.19 14.55 3.20
N LEU A 181 -13.60 13.37 2.95
CA LEU A 181 -14.32 12.09 2.94
C LEU A 181 -15.00 11.79 4.28
N LYS A 182 -14.28 11.93 5.40
CA LYS A 182 -14.84 11.78 6.75
C LYS A 182 -15.95 12.79 6.99
N LEU A 183 -15.70 14.06 6.65
CA LEU A 183 -16.65 15.13 6.89
C LEU A 183 -17.93 14.96 6.07
N SER A 184 -17.81 14.44 4.84
CA SER A 184 -18.95 14.08 3.98
C SER A 184 -19.81 12.99 4.59
N LEU A 185 -19.19 12.00 5.25
CA LEU A 185 -19.93 10.95 5.96
C LEU A 185 -20.62 11.52 7.20
N ALA A 186 -19.94 12.37 7.96
CA ALA A 186 -20.55 13.06 9.11
C ALA A 186 -21.75 13.90 8.66
N ASP A 187 -21.63 14.59 7.52
CA ASP A 187 -22.69 15.42 6.98
C ASP A 187 -23.87 14.63 6.44
N LEU A 188 -23.60 13.51 5.74
CA LEU A 188 -24.63 12.56 5.33
C LEU A 188 -25.44 12.07 6.53
N ILE A 189 -24.81 11.75 7.65
CA ILE A 189 -25.51 11.26 8.86
C ILE A 189 -26.26 12.42 9.53
N GLY A 190 -25.66 13.61 9.58
CA GLY A 190 -26.20 14.78 10.27
C GLY A 190 -27.35 15.50 9.55
N SER A 191 -27.50 15.28 8.25
CA SER A 191 -28.46 15.99 7.39
C SER A 191 -29.80 15.27 7.21
N GLN A 192 -30.00 14.11 7.85
CA GLN A 192 -31.20 13.29 7.71
C GLN A 192 -31.52 12.54 9.01
N GLN A 193 -32.78 12.10 9.13
CA GLN A 193 -33.19 11.16 10.17
C GLN A 193 -33.03 9.74 9.65
N LEU A 194 -32.21 8.93 10.33
CA LEU A 194 -31.87 7.58 9.92
C LEU A 194 -32.32 6.55 10.97
N PRO A 195 -32.68 5.33 10.55
CA PRO A 195 -32.82 4.20 11.48
C PRO A 195 -31.54 4.02 12.30
N ALA A 196 -31.67 3.69 13.59
CA ALA A 196 -30.56 3.61 14.55
C ALA A 196 -29.39 2.73 14.05
N THR A 197 -29.69 1.60 13.41
CA THR A 197 -28.68 0.70 12.83
C THR A 197 -27.79 1.41 11.80
N ILE A 198 -28.37 2.26 10.95
CA ILE A 198 -27.65 2.96 9.88
C ILE A 198 -26.87 4.13 10.48
N ASP A 199 -27.47 4.92 11.38
CA ASP A 199 -26.78 6.00 12.09
C ASP A 199 -25.55 5.48 12.86
N GLN A 200 -25.70 4.40 13.63
CA GLN A 200 -24.59 3.77 14.36
C GLN A 200 -23.50 3.25 13.42
N THR A 201 -23.89 2.65 12.29
CA THR A 201 -22.93 2.18 11.29
C THR A 201 -22.15 3.35 10.70
N GLY A 202 -22.85 4.41 10.26
CA GLY A 202 -22.21 5.62 9.74
C GLY A 202 -21.23 6.25 10.74
N ARG A 203 -21.64 6.42 12.01
CA ARG A 203 -20.78 6.99 13.07
C ARG A 203 -19.52 6.15 13.29
N ARG A 204 -19.66 4.82 13.31
CA ARG A 204 -18.52 3.90 13.43
C ARG A 204 -17.55 4.05 12.27
N LEU A 205 -18.07 4.18 11.04
CA LEU A 205 -17.25 4.26 9.83
C LEU A 205 -16.44 5.56 9.70
N LEU A 206 -16.77 6.62 10.46
CA LEU A 206 -15.96 7.85 10.49
C LEU A 206 -14.48 7.58 10.83
N GLY A 207 -14.21 6.62 11.70
CA GLY A 207 -12.85 6.24 12.10
C GLY A 207 -12.04 5.48 11.04
N HIS A 208 -12.66 5.12 9.91
CA HIS A 208 -12.02 4.37 8.83
C HIS A 208 -11.44 5.27 7.72
N TYR A 209 -11.64 6.59 7.82
CA TYR A 209 -11.11 7.60 6.91
C TYR A 209 -9.99 8.39 7.61
N LEU A 210 -8.75 8.03 7.28
CA LEU A 210 -7.55 8.57 7.90
C LEU A 210 -7.02 9.77 7.12
N ASN A 211 -6.29 10.63 7.82
CA ASN A 211 -5.75 11.88 7.30
C ASN A 211 -4.28 12.11 7.74
N ASP A 212 -3.42 11.10 7.78
CA ASP A 212 -1.99 11.28 8.15
C ASP A 212 -1.04 11.39 6.96
N ASN A 213 -1.31 10.68 5.87
CA ASN A 213 -0.47 10.74 4.68
C ASN A 213 -0.93 11.85 3.72
N THR A 214 -0.07 12.24 2.76
CA THR A 214 -0.42 13.15 1.65
C THR A 214 -1.67 12.68 0.93
N SER A 215 -1.73 11.38 0.71
CA SER A 215 -2.82 10.65 0.06
C SER A 215 -3.91 10.23 1.06
N PRO A 216 -5.20 10.19 0.67
CA PRO A 216 -6.22 9.56 1.50
C PRO A 216 -5.89 8.10 1.80
N GLU A 217 -5.99 7.73 3.08
CA GLU A 217 -5.81 6.36 3.54
C GLU A 217 -7.11 5.86 4.16
N THR A 218 -7.50 4.63 3.80
CA THR A 218 -8.65 3.96 4.38
C THR A 218 -8.32 2.50 4.69
N PHE A 219 -8.97 1.93 5.69
CA PHE A 219 -8.82 0.52 6.04
C PHE A 219 -10.18 -0.17 6.19
N SER A 220 -10.17 -1.51 6.10
CA SER A 220 -11.39 -2.33 6.10
C SER A 220 -12.41 -1.90 7.13
N PHE A 221 -13.67 -1.78 6.70
CA PHE A 221 -14.82 -1.43 7.51
C PHE A 221 -15.14 -2.47 8.58
N HIS A 222 -14.68 -3.71 8.41
CA HIS A 222 -14.74 -4.78 9.40
C HIS A 222 -13.67 -5.83 9.08
N VAL A 223 -13.33 -6.67 10.07
CA VAL A 223 -12.44 -7.82 9.86
C VAL A 223 -13.21 -8.92 9.14
N VAL A 224 -12.62 -9.48 8.09
CA VAL A 224 -13.27 -10.48 7.23
C VAL A 224 -12.77 -11.89 7.57
N PRO A 225 -13.61 -12.84 8.01
CA PRO A 225 -13.21 -14.23 8.16
C PRO A 225 -13.01 -14.88 6.79
N LEU A 226 -11.84 -15.44 6.53
CA LEU A 226 -11.50 -16.05 5.24
C LEU A 226 -11.86 -17.54 5.23
N THR A 227 -13.15 -17.84 5.22
CA THR A 227 -13.65 -19.21 5.16
C THR A 227 -13.89 -19.66 3.72
N ARG A 228 -13.82 -20.97 3.48
CA ARG A 228 -14.14 -21.57 2.17
C ARG A 228 -15.57 -21.22 1.72
N GLN A 229 -16.54 -21.35 2.61
CA GLN A 229 -17.94 -20.99 2.34
C GLN A 229 -18.13 -19.48 2.06
N GLY A 230 -17.32 -18.63 2.70
CA GLY A 230 -17.32 -17.18 2.45
C GLY A 230 -16.57 -16.75 1.19
N GLY A 231 -15.92 -17.67 0.47
CA GLY A 231 -15.14 -17.36 -0.74
C GLY A 231 -13.72 -16.86 -0.48
N MET A 232 -13.22 -16.95 0.76
CA MET A 232 -11.85 -16.58 1.16
C MET A 232 -11.41 -15.19 0.66
N GLY A 233 -10.37 -15.09 -0.17
CA GLY A 233 -9.89 -13.82 -0.72
C GLY A 233 -10.96 -13.01 -1.45
N ARG A 234 -11.98 -13.67 -2.04
CA ARG A 234 -13.12 -12.97 -2.66
C ARG A 234 -13.92 -12.17 -1.63
N ALA A 235 -14.07 -12.65 -0.40
CA ALA A 235 -14.74 -11.92 0.66
C ALA A 235 -14.00 -10.60 0.98
N LEU A 236 -12.68 -10.66 1.09
CA LEU A 236 -11.85 -9.48 1.35
C LEU A 236 -11.86 -8.49 0.17
N ALA A 237 -11.84 -9.00 -1.05
CA ALA A 237 -11.99 -8.19 -2.27
C ALA A 237 -13.36 -7.52 -2.36
N ARG A 238 -14.45 -8.20 -1.98
CA ARG A 238 -15.80 -7.63 -1.88
C ARG A 238 -15.87 -6.51 -0.84
N GLU A 239 -15.29 -6.70 0.34
CA GLU A 239 -15.20 -5.64 1.35
C GLU A 239 -14.44 -4.42 0.83
N THR A 240 -13.27 -4.64 0.23
CA THR A 240 -12.42 -3.58 -0.34
C THR A 240 -13.15 -2.83 -1.46
N SER A 241 -13.88 -3.55 -2.32
CA SER A 241 -14.66 -2.96 -3.43
C SER A 241 -15.80 -2.09 -2.91
N LYS A 242 -16.56 -2.57 -1.90
CA LYS A 242 -17.64 -1.80 -1.28
C LYS A 242 -17.12 -0.56 -0.59
N ARG A 243 -16.00 -0.66 0.12
CA ARG A 243 -15.33 0.48 0.76
C ARG A 243 -14.87 1.51 -0.26
N PHE A 244 -14.27 1.07 -1.38
CA PHE A 244 -13.89 1.96 -2.47
C PHE A 244 -15.12 2.64 -3.10
N LEU A 245 -16.19 1.89 -3.38
CA LEU A 245 -17.42 2.44 -3.94
C LEU A 245 -18.06 3.48 -3.01
N PHE A 246 -18.14 3.19 -1.71
CA PHE A 246 -18.67 4.13 -0.73
C PHE A 246 -17.79 5.39 -0.62
N THR A 247 -16.48 5.24 -0.78
CA THR A 247 -15.54 6.37 -0.90
C THR A 247 -15.84 7.25 -2.13
N GLN A 248 -16.18 6.65 -3.28
CA GLN A 248 -16.62 7.40 -4.47
C GLN A 248 -17.94 8.15 -4.20
N MET A 249 -18.90 7.49 -3.54
CA MET A 249 -20.17 8.14 -3.18
C MET A 249 -19.94 9.36 -2.27
N LEU A 250 -18.99 9.28 -1.32
CA LEU A 250 -18.64 10.40 -0.45
C LEU A 250 -18.02 11.57 -1.22
N ALA A 251 -17.14 11.30 -2.18
CA ALA A 251 -16.58 12.35 -3.04
C ALA A 251 -17.68 13.02 -3.90
N MET A 252 -18.60 12.22 -4.48
CA MET A 252 -19.75 12.73 -5.23
C MET A 252 -20.69 13.56 -4.34
N TYR A 253 -20.93 13.10 -3.11
CA TYR A 253 -21.73 13.81 -2.13
C TYR A 253 -21.09 15.15 -1.77
N ALA A 254 -19.78 15.19 -1.49
CA ALA A 254 -19.06 16.42 -1.22
C ALA A 254 -19.16 17.41 -2.39
N ASN A 255 -19.00 16.90 -3.61
CA ASN A 255 -19.05 17.69 -4.83
C ASN A 255 -20.38 18.44 -5.00
N GLN A 256 -21.49 17.81 -4.59
CA GLN A 256 -22.84 18.36 -4.65
C GLN A 256 -23.21 19.15 -3.37
N SER A 257 -23.23 18.49 -2.22
CA SER A 257 -23.77 19.01 -0.96
C SER A 257 -22.96 20.18 -0.39
N PHE A 258 -21.63 20.17 -0.56
CA PHE A 258 -20.78 21.28 -0.14
C PHE A 258 -20.65 22.38 -1.20
N GLY A 259 -21.27 22.21 -2.38
CA GLY A 259 -21.25 23.18 -3.46
C GLY A 259 -19.89 23.30 -4.15
N LEU A 260 -19.07 22.23 -4.15
CA LEU A 260 -17.76 22.29 -4.83
C LEU A 260 -17.94 22.52 -6.33
N LEU A 261 -18.86 21.78 -6.97
CA LEU A 261 -19.12 21.95 -8.41
C LEU A 261 -19.63 23.36 -8.73
N GLU A 262 -20.51 23.91 -7.88
CA GLU A 262 -21.01 25.28 -8.00
C GLU A 262 -19.86 26.31 -7.92
N SER A 263 -18.85 26.03 -7.09
CA SER A 263 -17.65 26.87 -6.94
C SER A 263 -16.56 26.65 -7.99
N GLY A 264 -16.77 25.74 -8.95
CA GLY A 264 -15.80 25.40 -9.99
C GLY A 264 -14.72 24.39 -9.55
N GLN A 265 -14.98 23.61 -8.50
CA GLN A 265 -14.10 22.57 -7.98
C GLN A 265 -14.76 21.18 -8.11
N ARG A 266 -13.99 20.16 -8.47
CA ARG A 266 -14.43 18.76 -8.44
C ARG A 266 -13.37 17.89 -7.77
N ALA A 267 -13.68 17.39 -6.59
CA ALA A 267 -12.84 16.43 -5.90
C ALA A 267 -13.01 15.02 -6.49
N MET A 268 -11.91 14.32 -6.69
CA MET A 268 -11.90 12.92 -7.14
C MET A 268 -10.85 12.13 -6.37
N VAL A 269 -11.13 10.85 -6.16
CA VAL A 269 -10.21 9.90 -5.53
C VAL A 269 -10.15 8.59 -6.33
N TYR A 270 -8.98 7.97 -6.42
CA TYR A 270 -8.76 6.76 -7.22
C TYR A 270 -7.53 6.00 -6.76
N PHE A 271 -7.38 4.74 -7.15
CA PHE A 271 -6.13 4.03 -6.96
C PHE A 271 -5.10 4.48 -8.01
N ALA A 272 -3.92 4.90 -7.57
CA ALA A 272 -2.78 5.11 -8.45
C ALA A 272 -1.47 4.86 -7.68
N PRO A 273 -0.56 4.03 -8.21
CA PRO A 273 0.58 3.52 -7.45
C PRO A 273 1.78 4.49 -7.39
N HIS A 274 1.75 5.57 -8.17
CA HIS A 274 2.87 6.51 -8.33
C HIS A 274 2.48 7.93 -7.92
N PRO A 275 3.42 8.73 -7.40
CA PRO A 275 3.27 10.16 -7.33
C PRO A 275 3.03 10.71 -8.74
N PRO A 276 2.03 11.60 -8.94
CA PRO A 276 1.73 12.15 -10.26
C PRO A 276 2.91 12.89 -10.89
N VAL A 277 3.05 12.81 -12.22
CA VAL A 277 4.12 13.43 -13.02
C VAL A 277 4.21 14.91 -12.75
N ARG A 278 3.07 15.62 -12.69
CA ARG A 278 3.03 17.05 -12.36
C ARG A 278 3.47 17.35 -10.92
N GLN A 279 3.17 16.46 -9.97
CA GLN A 279 3.67 16.59 -8.60
C GLN A 279 5.19 16.35 -8.53
N LYS A 280 5.73 15.41 -9.32
CA LYS A 280 7.18 15.21 -9.48
C LYS A 280 7.84 16.44 -10.13
N GLU A 281 7.22 17.02 -11.15
CA GLU A 281 7.67 18.26 -11.80
C GLU A 281 7.69 19.44 -10.82
N LEU A 282 6.64 19.64 -10.02
CA LEU A 282 6.62 20.70 -9.01
C LEU A 282 7.71 20.50 -7.96
N ASN A 283 7.91 19.26 -7.49
CA ASN A 283 8.95 18.92 -6.52
C ASN A 283 10.35 19.38 -7.00
N ASP A 284 10.63 19.30 -8.29
CA ASP A 284 11.90 19.76 -8.90
C ASP A 284 12.05 21.30 -8.95
N HIS A 285 11.00 22.05 -8.61
CA HIS A 285 10.97 23.52 -8.67
C HIS A 285 10.78 24.19 -7.31
N VAL A 286 10.60 23.42 -6.24
CA VAL A 286 10.36 23.93 -4.88
C VAL A 286 11.32 23.29 -3.87
N PRO A 287 11.65 24.00 -2.77
CA PRO A 287 12.40 23.41 -1.67
C PRO A 287 11.52 22.41 -0.90
N ASP A 288 12.18 21.45 -0.26
CA ASP A 288 11.59 20.37 0.53
C ASP A 288 10.65 20.86 1.65
N ALA A 289 10.97 21.99 2.30
CA ALA A 289 10.07 22.60 3.28
C ALA A 289 8.74 23.06 2.67
N PHE A 290 8.79 23.74 1.51
CA PHE A 290 7.59 24.23 0.85
C PHE A 290 6.78 23.07 0.24
N TYR A 291 7.44 22.06 -0.32
CA TYR A 291 6.77 20.83 -0.77
C TYR A 291 5.94 20.19 0.34
N ARG A 292 6.53 20.06 1.55
CA ARG A 292 5.81 19.55 2.72
C ARG A 292 4.63 20.42 3.08
N ASP A 293 4.77 21.75 3.10
CA ASP A 293 3.67 22.65 3.45
C ASP A 293 2.48 22.54 2.49
N LEU A 294 2.75 22.24 1.21
CA LEU A 294 1.73 22.03 0.18
C LEU A 294 1.01 20.69 0.32
N PHE A 295 1.75 19.59 0.53
CA PHE A 295 1.22 18.24 0.34
C PHE A 295 1.10 17.40 1.61
N MET A 296 1.79 17.75 2.70
CA MET A 296 1.66 16.97 3.92
C MET A 296 0.32 17.19 4.58
N SER A 297 -0.31 16.09 4.98
CA SER A 297 -1.60 16.14 5.64
C SER A 297 -1.49 16.66 7.09
N PRO A 298 -2.46 17.47 7.54
CA PRO A 298 -2.51 18.03 8.89
C PRO A 298 -2.85 17.01 10.00
N CYS A 299 -3.14 15.75 9.70
CA CYS A 299 -3.46 14.73 10.71
C CYS A 299 -4.71 15.06 11.55
N LEU A 300 -5.79 15.54 10.92
CA LEU A 300 -7.05 15.87 11.60
C LEU A 300 -7.83 14.62 12.06
N SER A 301 -7.80 13.54 11.28
CA SER A 301 -8.60 12.33 11.52
C SER A 301 -7.74 11.08 11.67
N GLY A 302 -7.89 10.36 12.79
CA GLY A 302 -7.20 9.09 13.06
C GLY A 302 -6.42 9.07 14.37
N TRP A 303 -6.13 10.25 14.94
CA TRP A 303 -5.29 10.40 16.15
C TRP A 303 -5.92 11.35 17.15
N ASP A 304 -5.69 11.09 18.43
CA ASP A 304 -6.11 11.97 19.53
C ASP A 304 -5.27 13.26 19.57
N ARG A 305 -3.96 13.15 19.28
CA ARG A 305 -3.01 14.28 19.25
C ARG A 305 -2.45 14.46 17.83
N GLY A 306 -3.24 15.11 16.98
CA GLY A 306 -2.95 15.24 15.54
C GLY A 306 -1.62 15.93 15.22
N GLU A 307 -1.24 16.97 15.97
CA GLU A 307 0.02 17.71 15.77
C GLU A 307 1.27 16.85 16.03
N GLU A 308 1.19 15.87 16.93
CA GLU A 308 2.30 14.93 17.15
C GLU A 308 2.47 13.97 15.98
N LYS A 309 1.36 13.45 15.45
CA LYS A 309 1.39 12.62 14.26
C LYS A 309 1.89 13.42 13.05
N HIS A 310 1.49 14.69 12.91
CA HIS A 310 1.99 15.56 11.85
C HIS A 310 3.52 15.73 11.93
N ARG A 311 4.06 16.00 13.13
CA ARG A 311 5.52 16.04 13.37
C ARG A 311 6.22 14.71 13.05
N TYR A 312 5.61 13.59 13.41
CA TYR A 312 6.12 12.27 13.02
C TYR A 312 6.17 12.09 11.50
N MET A 313 5.13 12.53 10.77
CA MET A 313 5.14 12.47 9.31
C MET A 313 6.22 13.38 8.70
N GLN A 314 6.52 14.53 9.33
CA GLN A 314 7.60 15.41 8.89
C GLN A 314 8.96 14.72 9.03
N LEU A 315 9.17 14.00 10.15
CA LEU A 315 10.36 13.19 10.38
C LEU A 315 10.50 12.12 9.29
N CYS A 316 9.43 11.37 8.97
CA CYS A 316 9.44 10.37 7.90
C CYS A 316 9.91 10.96 6.57
N HIS A 317 9.40 12.13 6.19
CA HIS A 317 9.77 12.80 4.94
C HIS A 317 11.24 13.21 4.91
N GLN A 318 11.73 13.79 6.01
CA GLN A 318 13.13 14.21 6.15
C GLN A 318 14.09 13.01 6.06
N VAL A 319 13.74 11.91 6.73
CA VAL A 319 14.55 10.68 6.74
C VAL A 319 14.62 10.07 5.35
N LEU A 320 13.51 9.95 4.63
CA LEU A 320 13.51 9.41 3.25
C LEU A 320 14.31 10.29 2.29
N SER A 321 14.21 11.61 2.43
CA SER A 321 14.99 12.56 1.62
C SER A 321 16.49 12.42 1.88
N ARG A 322 16.91 12.36 3.15
CA ARG A 322 18.31 12.10 3.54
C ARG A 322 18.80 10.72 3.07
N SER A 323 17.95 9.70 3.18
CA SER A 323 18.27 8.33 2.78
C SER A 323 18.60 8.26 1.28
N GLN A 324 17.80 8.91 0.43
CA GLN A 324 18.07 8.96 -1.01
C GLN A 324 19.39 9.65 -1.35
N LEU A 325 19.78 10.71 -0.63
CA LEU A 325 21.10 11.33 -0.79
C LEU A 325 22.23 10.37 -0.40
N ASN A 326 22.08 9.65 0.72
CA ASN A 326 23.05 8.64 1.15
C ASN A 326 23.14 7.44 0.19
N ALA A 327 22.08 7.16 -0.57
CA ALA A 327 22.08 6.12 -1.60
C ALA A 327 23.14 6.39 -2.70
N VAL A 328 23.38 7.66 -3.04
CA VAL A 328 24.38 8.07 -4.03
C VAL A 328 25.80 7.68 -3.61
N ALA A 329 26.13 7.85 -2.33
CA ALA A 329 27.43 7.44 -1.79
C ALA A 329 27.62 5.91 -1.93
N LYS A 330 26.59 5.13 -1.59
CA LYS A 330 26.61 3.67 -1.76
C LYS A 330 26.71 3.23 -3.22
N LEU A 331 26.09 3.96 -4.16
CA LEU A 331 26.24 3.68 -5.60
C LEU A 331 27.68 3.87 -6.08
N ARG A 332 28.40 4.85 -5.52
CA ARG A 332 29.83 5.06 -5.78
C ARG A 332 30.69 3.95 -5.18
N GLU A 333 30.43 3.56 -3.93
CA GLU A 333 31.10 2.41 -3.28
C GLU A 333 30.87 1.10 -4.04
N ALA A 334 29.66 0.90 -4.55
CA ALA A 334 29.32 -0.23 -5.40
C ALA A 334 29.97 -0.16 -6.79
N GLY A 335 30.67 0.92 -7.15
CA GLY A 335 31.28 1.10 -8.47
C GLY A 335 30.26 1.16 -9.61
N ILE A 336 29.02 1.58 -9.31
CA ILE A 336 27.97 1.85 -10.30
C ILE A 336 28.15 3.26 -10.85
N ILE A 337 28.32 4.23 -9.94
CA ILE A 337 28.77 5.57 -10.28
C ILE A 337 30.29 5.57 -10.25
N THR A 338 30.91 5.82 -11.41
CA THR A 338 32.37 5.75 -11.59
C THR A 338 33.01 7.10 -11.87
N SER A 339 32.21 8.15 -12.09
CA SER A 339 32.66 9.52 -12.32
C SER A 339 32.17 10.45 -11.22
N ASN A 340 32.78 11.62 -11.10
CA ASN A 340 32.31 12.70 -10.22
C ASN A 340 31.15 13.51 -10.85
N LEU A 341 30.71 13.14 -12.06
CA LEU A 341 29.59 13.78 -12.73
C LEU A 341 28.31 13.00 -12.37
N VAL A 342 27.61 13.51 -11.36
CA VAL A 342 26.38 12.92 -10.82
C VAL A 342 25.30 13.98 -10.82
N VAL A 343 24.08 13.62 -11.19
CA VAL A 343 22.92 14.48 -10.95
C VAL A 343 22.57 14.35 -9.47
N LEU A 344 22.86 15.38 -8.69
CA LEU A 344 22.45 15.36 -7.28
C LEU A 344 20.92 15.21 -7.21
N PRO A 345 20.41 14.20 -6.47
CA PRO A 345 18.99 14.11 -6.19
C PRO A 345 18.52 15.40 -5.53
N ASN A 346 17.27 15.77 -5.79
CA ASN A 346 16.67 16.86 -5.05
C ASN A 346 16.61 16.49 -3.56
N VAL A 347 16.78 17.47 -2.69
CA VAL A 347 16.62 17.31 -1.24
C VAL A 347 15.16 17.09 -0.85
N SER A 348 14.22 17.32 -1.78
CA SER A 348 12.79 17.03 -1.62
C SER A 348 12.43 15.71 -2.31
N ASN A 349 11.73 14.82 -1.60
CA ASN A 349 11.36 13.50 -2.08
C ASN A 349 9.84 13.30 -2.12
N VAL A 350 9.32 12.74 -3.22
CA VAL A 350 7.88 12.44 -3.39
C VAL A 350 7.45 11.08 -2.84
N SER A 351 8.35 10.33 -2.21
CA SER A 351 8.20 8.91 -1.88
C SER A 351 6.98 8.59 -1.02
N LEU A 352 6.56 9.48 -0.12
CA LEU A 352 5.38 9.27 0.72
C LEU A 352 4.05 9.35 -0.05
N ALA A 353 4.09 9.79 -1.31
CA ALA A 353 2.95 9.74 -2.24
C ALA A 353 2.95 8.45 -3.12
N ASN A 354 3.83 7.47 -2.85
CA ASN A 354 3.78 6.14 -3.49
C ASN A 354 2.69 5.27 -2.86
N ASN A 355 1.48 5.35 -3.39
CA ASN A 355 0.35 4.65 -2.82
C ASN A 355 0.36 3.15 -3.12
N GLY A 356 -0.03 2.32 -2.16
CA GLY A 356 -0.25 0.90 -2.38
C GLY A 356 -1.45 0.35 -1.62
N THR A 357 -1.59 -0.97 -1.69
CA THR A 357 -2.52 -1.72 -0.84
C THR A 357 -1.73 -2.61 0.09
N HIS A 358 -2.08 -2.62 1.37
CA HIS A 358 -1.57 -3.60 2.33
C HIS A 358 -2.63 -4.64 2.60
N VAL A 359 -2.24 -5.92 2.61
CA VAL A 359 -3.11 -7.04 2.97
C VAL A 359 -2.61 -7.66 4.25
N SER A 360 -3.38 -7.50 5.33
CA SER A 360 -3.11 -8.09 6.63
C SER A 360 -3.94 -9.35 6.83
N LEU A 361 -3.28 -10.45 7.17
CA LEU A 361 -3.90 -11.72 7.54
C LEU A 361 -3.61 -12.02 9.02
N GLY A 362 -4.64 -12.23 9.82
CA GLY A 362 -4.54 -12.62 11.23
C GLY A 362 -4.85 -14.10 11.43
N SER A 363 -4.12 -14.76 12.34
CA SER A 363 -4.45 -16.10 12.83
C SER A 363 -5.19 -15.98 14.15
N ARG A 364 -6.38 -16.58 14.23
CA ARG A 364 -7.16 -16.60 15.48
C ARG A 364 -6.50 -17.46 16.53
N ARG A 365 -5.98 -18.63 16.15
CA ARG A 365 -5.25 -19.54 17.04
C ARG A 365 -4.03 -18.87 17.68
N LEU A 366 -3.20 -18.19 16.88
CA LEU A 366 -2.05 -17.46 17.45
C LEU A 366 -2.51 -16.31 18.36
N GLY A 367 -3.59 -15.61 17.98
CA GLY A 367 -4.18 -14.56 18.81
C GLY A 367 -4.70 -15.08 20.15
N GLU A 368 -5.44 -16.20 20.15
CA GLU A 368 -6.00 -16.85 21.34
C GLU A 368 -4.87 -17.31 22.28
N LEU A 369 -3.84 -17.97 21.75
CA LEU A 369 -2.67 -18.39 22.54
C LEU A 369 -1.93 -17.20 23.17
N LEU A 370 -1.76 -16.09 22.45
CA LEU A 370 -1.10 -14.89 22.97
C LEU A 370 -1.99 -14.06 23.92
N ALA A 371 -3.30 -14.23 23.84
CA ALA A 371 -4.27 -13.59 24.74
C ALA A 371 -4.42 -14.35 26.07
N ASP A 372 -4.18 -15.66 26.08
CA ASP A 372 -4.21 -16.50 27.28
C ASP A 372 -2.81 -16.69 27.90
N PRO A 373 -2.51 -16.09 29.07
CA PRO A 373 -1.23 -16.30 29.75
C PRO A 373 -0.97 -17.74 30.18
N ALA A 374 -2.01 -18.57 30.35
CA ALA A 374 -1.88 -19.97 30.76
C ALA A 374 -1.39 -20.88 29.63
N SER A 375 -1.49 -20.45 28.37
CA SER A 375 -1.03 -21.19 27.20
C SER A 375 0.49 -21.46 27.18
N GLY A 376 1.25 -20.66 27.91
CA GLY A 376 2.72 -20.64 27.84
C GLY A 376 3.27 -20.06 26.53
N PHE A 377 2.41 -19.61 25.61
CA PHE A 377 2.81 -19.01 24.35
C PHE A 377 3.08 -17.51 24.50
N SER A 378 4.30 -17.07 24.21
CA SER A 378 4.75 -15.69 24.50
C SER A 378 5.15 -14.92 23.24
N GLN A 379 5.40 -13.61 23.38
CA GLN A 379 5.95 -12.76 22.32
C GLN A 379 7.26 -13.32 21.73
N ALA A 380 8.07 -14.03 22.52
CA ALA A 380 9.29 -14.66 22.03
C ALA A 380 8.98 -15.77 21.01
N HIS A 381 7.91 -16.55 21.24
CA HIS A 381 7.45 -17.59 20.32
C HIS A 381 6.86 -16.96 19.05
N GLU A 382 6.04 -15.92 19.19
CA GLU A 382 5.50 -15.16 18.07
C GLU A 382 6.61 -14.59 17.18
N LYS A 383 7.61 -13.93 17.78
CA LYS A 383 8.74 -13.35 17.05
C LYS A 383 9.57 -14.41 16.32
N TYR A 384 9.82 -15.56 16.97
CA TYR A 384 10.56 -16.67 16.37
C TYR A 384 9.84 -17.25 15.14
N LEU A 385 8.58 -17.66 15.28
CA LEU A 385 7.81 -18.22 14.16
C LEU A 385 7.54 -17.16 13.08
N GLY A 386 7.23 -15.93 13.49
CA GLY A 386 6.95 -14.81 12.61
C GLY A 386 8.11 -14.47 11.70
N ASP A 387 9.32 -14.34 12.25
CA ASP A 387 10.51 -14.07 11.45
C ASP A 387 10.81 -15.17 10.45
N LEU A 388 10.68 -16.43 10.87
CA LEU A 388 10.92 -17.58 10.01
C LEU A 388 9.91 -17.65 8.85
N ALA A 389 8.64 -17.34 9.12
CA ALA A 389 7.59 -17.25 8.10
C ALA A 389 7.90 -16.12 7.10
N ILE A 390 8.32 -14.93 7.58
CA ILE A 390 8.70 -13.80 6.71
C ILE A 390 9.84 -14.20 5.78
N LYS A 391 10.90 -14.82 6.30
CA LYS A 391 12.04 -15.27 5.48
C LYS A 391 11.64 -16.22 4.38
N MET A 392 10.76 -17.18 4.68
CA MET A 392 10.24 -18.09 3.67
C MET A 392 9.40 -17.32 2.65
N ALA A 393 8.47 -16.48 3.10
CA ALA A 393 7.57 -15.71 2.25
C ALA A 393 8.33 -14.83 1.25
N GLU A 394 9.48 -14.24 1.63
CA GLU A 394 10.35 -13.45 0.74
C GLU A 394 10.76 -14.21 -0.55
N HIS A 395 10.88 -15.54 -0.52
CA HIS A 395 11.20 -16.35 -1.70
C HIS A 395 10.04 -16.47 -2.69
N PHE A 396 8.80 -16.32 -2.21
CA PHE A 396 7.58 -16.42 -2.99
C PHE A 396 7.07 -15.08 -3.51
N LEU A 397 7.56 -13.96 -2.98
CA LEU A 397 7.17 -12.61 -3.42
C LEU A 397 7.26 -12.37 -4.94
N PRO A 398 8.22 -12.95 -5.70
CA PRO A 398 8.22 -12.86 -7.15
C PRO A 398 6.94 -13.36 -7.83
N LEU A 399 6.13 -14.22 -7.20
CA LEU A 399 4.85 -14.69 -7.75
C LEU A 399 3.78 -13.60 -7.79
N PHE A 400 3.88 -12.57 -6.95
CA PHE A 400 2.89 -11.50 -6.87
C PHE A 400 3.18 -10.36 -7.86
N VAL A 401 4.47 -10.02 -8.01
CA VAL A 401 4.94 -8.85 -8.76
C VAL A 401 4.64 -8.96 -10.26
N GLY A 402 3.88 -8.02 -10.79
CA GLY A 402 3.39 -8.04 -12.17
C GLY A 402 2.26 -9.05 -12.43
N THR A 403 2.10 -10.06 -11.57
CA THR A 403 1.11 -11.14 -11.71
C THR A 403 -0.26 -10.73 -11.19
N TYR A 404 -0.32 -10.31 -9.92
CA TYR A 404 -1.55 -9.88 -9.23
C TYR A 404 -1.58 -8.39 -8.98
N SER A 405 -0.44 -7.71 -8.87
CA SER A 405 -0.38 -6.24 -8.86
C SER A 405 0.78 -5.78 -9.72
N ALA A 406 0.65 -4.60 -10.32
CA ALA A 406 1.73 -4.03 -11.13
C ALA A 406 1.74 -2.51 -11.03
N SER A 407 2.77 -1.89 -11.61
CA SER A 407 2.87 -0.44 -11.70
C SER A 407 3.63 -0.05 -12.97
N PRO A 408 3.03 -0.28 -14.16
CA PRO A 408 3.71 -0.05 -15.44
C PRO A 408 4.21 1.38 -15.57
N TYR A 409 5.48 1.56 -15.91
CA TYR A 409 6.10 2.88 -16.02
C TYR A 409 7.13 2.94 -17.13
N ARG A 410 7.22 4.08 -17.82
CA ARG A 410 8.28 4.34 -18.81
C ARG A 410 9.33 5.26 -18.22
N LEU A 411 10.55 4.74 -18.13
CA LEU A 411 11.75 5.55 -17.90
C LEU A 411 12.29 5.99 -19.25
N GLY A 412 12.29 7.31 -19.50
CA GLY A 412 12.98 7.88 -20.64
C GLY A 412 14.50 7.67 -20.50
N TYR A 413 15.24 7.75 -21.61
CA TYR A 413 16.70 7.66 -21.53
C TYR A 413 17.26 8.69 -20.56
N THR A 414 16.81 9.95 -20.65
CA THR A 414 17.24 11.06 -19.78
C THR A 414 16.88 10.88 -18.30
N ASP A 415 15.99 9.96 -17.97
CA ASP A 415 15.61 9.66 -16.57
C ASP A 415 16.34 8.41 -16.05
N PHE A 416 17.07 7.71 -16.92
CA PHE A 416 17.76 6.45 -16.63
C PHE A 416 19.15 6.65 -16.00
N HIS A 417 19.31 7.72 -15.21
CA HIS A 417 20.49 7.93 -14.38
C HIS A 417 20.51 6.91 -13.24
N PRO A 418 21.67 6.31 -12.89
CA PRO A 418 21.72 5.32 -11.81
C PRO A 418 21.21 5.87 -10.47
N GLU A 419 21.53 7.12 -10.13
CA GLU A 419 21.07 7.82 -8.92
C GLU A 419 19.55 8.05 -8.85
N LYS A 420 18.85 8.03 -9.99
CA LYS A 420 17.39 8.17 -10.07
C LYS A 420 16.71 6.82 -10.24
N ALA A 421 17.16 6.03 -11.22
CA ALA A 421 16.55 4.76 -11.60
C ALA A 421 16.70 3.68 -10.53
N LEU A 422 17.80 3.68 -9.76
CA LEU A 422 18.00 2.70 -8.68
C LEU A 422 17.35 3.11 -7.36
N GLY A 423 16.83 4.34 -7.24
CA GLY A 423 16.07 4.80 -6.07
C GLY A 423 16.71 4.41 -4.74
N PHE A 424 15.98 3.61 -3.96
CA PHE A 424 16.41 3.12 -2.64
C PHE A 424 17.10 1.76 -2.65
N LEU A 425 17.26 1.12 -3.82
CA LEU A 425 17.92 -0.18 -3.94
C LEU A 425 19.31 -0.28 -3.26
N PRO A 426 20.13 0.79 -3.18
CA PRO A 426 21.38 0.75 -2.42
C PRO A 426 21.23 0.52 -0.91
N HIS A 427 20.03 0.70 -0.34
CA HIS A 427 19.69 0.39 1.04
C HIS A 427 18.96 -0.95 1.19
N GLU A 428 18.53 -1.55 0.07
CA GLU A 428 17.71 -2.77 0.02
C GLU A 428 18.51 -4.00 -0.43
N LEU A 429 19.62 -3.78 -1.14
CA LEU A 429 20.48 -4.82 -1.67
C LEU A 429 21.96 -4.56 -1.37
N ASP A 430 22.69 -5.65 -1.17
CA ASP A 430 24.15 -5.65 -1.08
C ASP A 430 24.77 -5.19 -2.41
N TYR A 431 25.93 -4.55 -2.34
CA TYR A 431 26.64 -3.99 -3.50
C TYR A 431 26.94 -5.05 -4.59
N THR A 432 27.05 -6.33 -4.23
CA THR A 432 27.26 -7.42 -5.19
C THR A 432 26.02 -7.64 -6.04
N HIS A 433 24.87 -7.85 -5.43
CA HIS A 433 23.62 -8.11 -6.14
C HIS A 433 23.08 -6.86 -6.83
N LEU A 434 23.24 -5.69 -6.20
CA LEU A 434 22.89 -4.39 -6.80
C LEU A 434 23.61 -4.18 -8.15
N ARG A 435 24.94 -4.41 -8.20
CA ARG A 435 25.71 -4.34 -9.45
C ARG A 435 25.24 -5.35 -10.49
N MET A 436 24.97 -6.59 -10.06
CA MET A 436 24.52 -7.65 -10.97
C MET A 436 23.15 -7.29 -11.59
N LEU A 437 22.23 -6.79 -10.77
CA LEU A 437 20.90 -6.35 -11.15
C LEU A 437 20.97 -5.14 -12.07
N TRP A 438 21.73 -4.10 -11.72
CA TRP A 438 21.90 -2.90 -12.56
C TRP A 438 22.47 -3.24 -13.94
N ARG A 439 23.53 -4.04 -14.00
CA ARG A 439 24.12 -4.46 -15.28
C ARG A 439 23.15 -5.26 -16.15
N ARG A 440 22.24 -6.03 -15.54
CA ARG A 440 21.18 -6.73 -16.29
C ARG A 440 20.11 -5.77 -16.76
N TRP A 441 19.77 -4.78 -15.96
CA TRP A 441 18.82 -3.73 -16.33
C TRP A 441 19.33 -2.89 -17.50
N GLN A 442 20.58 -2.44 -17.48
CA GLN A 442 21.19 -1.71 -18.61
C GLN A 442 21.10 -2.50 -19.93
N LYS A 443 21.28 -3.83 -19.88
CA LYS A 443 21.13 -4.70 -21.06
C LYS A 443 19.68 -4.80 -21.52
N LYS A 444 18.74 -4.91 -20.58
CA LYS A 444 17.30 -4.93 -20.86
C LYS A 444 16.85 -3.63 -21.53
N ALA A 445 17.31 -2.49 -21.03
CA ALA A 445 17.01 -1.16 -21.56
C ALA A 445 17.62 -0.90 -22.95
N ASN A 446 18.49 -1.78 -23.44
CA ASN A 446 19.16 -1.66 -24.74
C ASN A 446 19.85 -0.29 -24.95
N ILE A 447 20.56 0.19 -23.91
CA ILE A 447 21.25 1.49 -23.92
C ILE A 447 22.73 1.39 -24.34
N SER A 448 23.12 0.35 -25.08
CA SER A 448 24.51 0.14 -25.48
C SER A 448 24.84 0.81 -26.81
N VAL A 449 25.97 1.51 -26.86
CA VAL A 449 26.57 2.10 -28.06
C VAL A 449 27.93 1.44 -28.27
N PHE A 450 28.20 0.94 -29.48
CA PHE A 450 29.42 0.18 -29.81
C PHE A 450 29.75 -0.95 -28.80
N GLY A 451 28.72 -1.63 -28.29
CA GLY A 451 28.85 -2.75 -27.36
C GLY A 451 29.10 -2.37 -25.89
N GLN A 452 29.18 -1.07 -25.56
CA GLN A 452 29.32 -0.59 -24.19
C GLN A 452 28.03 0.11 -23.73
N PRO A 453 27.54 -0.15 -22.50
CA PRO A 453 26.38 0.56 -21.96
C PRO A 453 26.71 2.05 -21.77
N VAL A 454 25.88 2.93 -22.33
CA VAL A 454 26.03 4.39 -22.17
C VAL A 454 24.84 4.90 -21.36
N THR A 455 25.03 5.02 -20.05
CA THR A 455 24.04 5.68 -19.19
C THR A 455 24.10 7.20 -19.38
N PRO A 456 22.98 7.91 -19.16
CA PRO A 456 23.00 9.36 -19.05
C PRO A 456 24.04 9.82 -18.04
N PHE A 457 24.70 10.94 -18.32
CA PHE A 457 25.81 11.41 -17.50
C PHE A 457 25.62 12.83 -16.97
N GLY A 458 24.52 13.52 -17.29
CA GLY A 458 24.05 14.64 -16.47
C GLY A 458 23.48 15.81 -17.26
N PRO A 459 24.28 16.47 -18.12
CA PRO A 459 23.81 17.65 -18.84
C PRO A 459 22.63 17.29 -19.76
N PRO A 460 21.40 17.76 -19.48
CA PRO A 460 20.21 17.25 -20.16
C PRO A 460 20.22 17.48 -21.67
N LEU A 461 20.90 18.54 -22.13
CA LEU A 461 21.08 18.81 -23.55
C LEU A 461 21.94 17.73 -24.23
N ILE A 462 23.02 17.31 -23.58
CA ILE A 462 23.91 16.28 -24.12
C ILE A 462 23.22 14.93 -24.09
N ASP A 463 22.55 14.59 -22.98
CA ASP A 463 21.81 13.32 -22.87
C ASP A 463 20.70 13.22 -23.92
N ARG A 464 20.02 14.32 -24.25
CA ARG A 464 19.05 14.39 -25.37
C ARG A 464 19.71 14.19 -26.73
N MET A 465 20.87 14.81 -26.97
CA MET A 465 21.61 14.64 -28.22
C MET A 465 22.08 13.20 -28.40
N VAL A 466 22.67 12.59 -27.37
CA VAL A 466 23.12 11.19 -27.38
C VAL A 466 21.94 10.24 -27.60
N SER A 467 20.83 10.46 -26.89
CA SER A 467 19.59 9.69 -27.09
C SER A 467 19.08 9.78 -28.52
N GLY A 468 19.06 10.99 -29.11
CA GLY A 468 18.63 11.22 -30.48
C GLY A 468 19.53 10.57 -31.52
N LEU A 469 20.85 10.71 -31.38
CA LEU A 469 21.84 10.17 -32.31
C LEU A 469 21.87 8.64 -32.34
N PHE A 470 21.73 8.00 -31.17
CA PHE A 470 21.83 6.54 -31.05
C PHE A 470 20.48 5.84 -30.86
N GLY A 471 19.36 6.57 -30.90
CA GLY A 471 18.02 6.03 -30.74
C GLY A 471 17.76 5.39 -29.36
N LEU A 472 18.40 5.90 -28.30
CA LEU A 472 18.29 5.33 -26.95
C LEU A 472 16.97 5.76 -26.31
N LYS A 473 16.10 4.81 -25.99
CA LYS A 473 14.71 5.07 -25.55
C LYS A 473 14.47 4.96 -24.04
N GLY A 474 15.48 4.55 -23.28
CA GLY A 474 15.33 4.11 -21.89
C GLY A 474 14.63 2.76 -21.80
N ASP A 475 13.80 2.55 -20.78
CA ASP A 475 13.22 1.24 -20.46
C ASP A 475 11.72 1.29 -20.13
N PHE A 476 11.07 0.13 -20.20
CA PHE A 476 9.71 -0.10 -19.71
C PHE A 476 9.74 -1.04 -18.50
N VAL A 477 9.27 -0.55 -17.36
CA VAL A 477 9.32 -1.28 -16.08
C VAL A 477 7.91 -1.80 -15.74
N PRO A 478 7.73 -3.12 -15.53
CA PRO A 478 6.43 -3.70 -15.17
C PRO A 478 5.85 -3.21 -13.84
N ASP A 479 6.69 -3.05 -12.82
CA ASP A 479 6.27 -2.54 -11.51
C ASP A 479 7.32 -1.60 -10.91
N PHE A 480 7.22 -0.32 -11.27
CA PHE A 480 8.21 0.68 -10.89
C PHE A 480 8.05 1.16 -9.44
N ARG A 481 6.85 1.04 -8.85
CA ARG A 481 6.60 1.46 -7.46
C ARG A 481 7.53 0.72 -6.50
N LEU A 482 7.77 -0.57 -6.76
CA LEU A 482 8.63 -1.44 -5.95
C LEU A 482 10.14 -1.14 -6.10
N VAL A 483 10.50 -0.11 -6.88
CA VAL A 483 11.88 0.36 -7.07
C VAL A 483 12.01 1.83 -6.66
N ASP A 484 10.99 2.66 -6.95
CA ASP A 484 10.95 4.10 -6.65
C ASP A 484 10.60 4.41 -5.17
N TYR A 485 10.15 3.42 -4.40
CA TYR A 485 9.78 3.54 -2.99
C TYR A 485 10.66 2.65 -2.11
N LEU A 486 11.13 3.18 -0.98
CA LEU A 486 11.82 2.39 0.04
C LEU A 486 10.82 1.39 0.63
N ILE A 487 10.97 0.11 0.30
CA ILE A 487 10.01 -0.93 0.69
C ILE A 487 10.60 -1.94 1.66
N CYS A 488 11.93 -2.11 1.68
CA CYS A 488 12.60 -2.87 2.72
C CYS A 488 13.92 -2.26 3.15
N LEU A 489 14.43 -2.69 4.30
CA LEU A 489 15.78 -2.35 4.73
C LEU A 489 16.60 -3.64 4.83
N MET A 490 17.83 -3.57 4.33
CA MET A 490 18.80 -4.64 4.49
C MET A 490 19.36 -4.63 5.91
N SER A 491 19.63 -5.81 6.46
CA SER A 491 20.36 -5.92 7.73
C SER A 491 21.79 -5.38 7.65
N THR A 492 22.37 -5.08 8.81
CA THR A 492 23.82 -4.94 8.97
C THR A 492 24.42 -6.29 9.37
N PRO A 493 25.74 -6.51 9.19
CA PRO A 493 26.38 -7.78 9.57
C PRO A 493 26.17 -8.17 11.05
N GLN A 494 25.89 -7.21 11.93
CA GLN A 494 25.70 -7.45 13.37
C GLN A 494 24.24 -7.36 13.83
N SER A 495 23.33 -6.86 12.98
CA SER A 495 21.94 -6.58 13.38
C SER A 495 20.93 -7.08 12.35
N PRO A 496 20.76 -8.41 12.22
CA PRO A 496 19.66 -8.98 11.47
C PRO A 496 18.32 -8.75 12.15
N ALA A 497 17.32 -8.25 11.42
CA ALA A 497 15.98 -7.98 11.97
C ALA A 497 15.09 -9.23 12.09
N LEU A 498 15.41 -10.30 11.34
CA LEU A 498 14.59 -11.51 11.23
C LEU A 498 15.22 -12.73 11.91
N ASN A 499 16.00 -12.52 12.97
CA ASN A 499 16.74 -13.61 13.63
C ASN A 499 15.95 -14.39 14.69
N GLY A 500 14.65 -14.11 14.86
CA GLY A 500 13.77 -14.77 15.81
C GLY A 500 13.94 -14.30 17.26
N ARG A 501 14.77 -13.28 17.51
CA ARG A 501 14.96 -12.69 18.84
C ARG A 501 14.18 -11.38 18.99
N ILE A 502 13.62 -11.16 20.18
CA ILE A 502 13.00 -9.89 20.56
C ILE A 502 14.03 -8.76 20.50
N GLY A 503 13.61 -7.57 20.04
CA GLY A 503 14.46 -6.38 19.96
C GLY A 503 15.45 -6.34 18.79
N SER A 504 15.50 -7.38 17.95
CA SER A 504 16.35 -7.44 16.75
C SER A 504 16.07 -6.32 15.76
N SER A 505 14.78 -6.03 15.49
CA SER A 505 14.35 -4.92 14.65
C SER A 505 14.78 -3.56 15.22
N ASP A 506 14.71 -3.37 16.54
CA ASP A 506 15.12 -2.11 17.18
C ASP A 506 16.63 -1.92 17.14
N LYS A 507 17.39 -3.02 17.28
CA LYS A 507 18.85 -3.00 17.10
C LYS A 507 19.20 -2.54 15.68
N LEU A 508 18.60 -3.14 14.65
CA LEU A 508 18.84 -2.72 13.26
C LEU A 508 18.47 -1.25 13.03
N LYS A 509 17.34 -0.78 13.58
CA LYS A 509 16.95 0.63 13.45
C LYS A 509 17.99 1.59 14.06
N ARG A 510 18.59 1.26 15.21
CA ARG A 510 19.65 2.07 15.82
C ARG A 510 20.90 2.10 14.95
N ASP A 511 21.37 0.95 14.49
CA ASP A 511 22.52 0.87 13.58
C ASP A 511 22.29 1.69 12.30
N LEU A 512 21.12 1.58 11.67
CA LEU A 512 20.79 2.33 10.45
C LEU A 512 20.65 3.84 10.70
N ALA A 513 20.25 4.25 11.91
CA ALA A 513 20.20 5.65 12.30
C ALA A 513 21.62 6.23 12.45
N GLU A 514 22.55 5.48 13.06
CA GLU A 514 23.97 5.86 13.15
C GLU A 514 24.63 6.00 11.76
N MET A 515 24.21 5.17 10.80
CA MET A 515 24.63 5.27 9.39
C MET A 515 23.93 6.40 8.61
N GLY A 516 23.00 7.15 9.23
CA GLY A 516 22.22 8.21 8.58
C GLY A 516 21.19 7.72 7.56
N VAL A 517 20.94 6.41 7.49
CA VAL A 517 20.05 5.76 6.51
C VAL A 517 18.58 5.82 6.95
N PHE A 518 18.33 5.74 8.25
CA PHE A 518 16.98 5.61 8.83
C PHE A 518 16.85 6.41 10.14
N ASP A 519 15.71 6.31 10.82
CA ASP A 519 15.49 6.87 12.16
C ASP A 519 14.82 5.82 13.07
N SER A 520 15.23 5.77 14.34
CA SER A 520 14.77 4.74 15.28
C SER A 520 13.31 4.87 15.70
N GLN A 521 12.74 6.08 15.56
CA GLN A 521 11.33 6.36 15.83
C GLN A 521 10.42 5.82 14.71
N MET A 522 10.95 5.64 13.50
CA MET A 522 10.17 5.12 12.38
C MET A 522 9.95 3.61 12.50
N SER A 523 8.81 3.16 11.98
CA SER A 523 8.54 1.72 11.86
C SER A 523 9.44 1.10 10.79
N LEU A 524 10.13 0.00 11.10
CA LEU A 524 11.02 -0.68 10.14
C LEU A 524 10.25 -1.11 8.88
N TYR A 525 10.83 -0.81 7.71
CA TYR A 525 10.25 -1.16 6.42
C TYR A 525 10.66 -2.58 6.02
N LEU A 526 9.65 -3.39 5.69
CA LEU A 526 9.78 -4.79 5.26
C LEU A 526 8.72 -5.09 4.18
N LEU A 527 9.07 -5.93 3.20
CA LEU A 527 8.15 -6.40 2.15
C LEU A 527 6.96 -7.19 2.72
N TYR A 528 7.23 -7.93 3.79
CA TYR A 528 6.31 -8.76 4.53
C TYR A 528 6.59 -8.57 6.02
N LYS A 529 5.56 -8.21 6.80
CA LYS A 529 5.76 -7.74 8.17
C LYS A 529 4.90 -8.50 9.16
N LEU A 530 5.51 -8.92 10.27
CA LEU A 530 4.81 -9.47 11.42
C LEU A 530 3.95 -8.38 12.05
N ARG A 531 2.66 -8.67 12.21
CA ARG A 531 1.74 -7.90 13.04
C ARG A 531 1.75 -8.55 14.41
N GLU A 532 2.57 -7.99 15.30
CA GLU A 532 2.75 -8.50 16.67
C GLU A 532 1.48 -8.29 17.50
N HIS A 533 1.04 -9.32 18.22
CA HIS A 533 -0.15 -9.27 19.05
C HIS A 533 -0.11 -8.14 20.07
N ALA A 534 1.03 -7.96 20.76
CA ALA A 534 1.22 -6.92 21.76
C ALA A 534 1.05 -5.49 21.21
N VAL A 535 1.25 -5.29 19.90
CA VAL A 535 1.16 -3.98 19.26
C VAL A 535 -0.19 -3.79 18.56
N MET A 536 -0.67 -4.84 17.88
CA MET A 536 -1.81 -4.75 16.97
C MET A 536 -3.11 -5.29 17.55
N GLY A 537 -3.05 -6.06 18.64
CA GLY A 537 -4.18 -6.80 19.21
C GLY A 537 -4.53 -8.08 18.44
N PHE A 538 -3.69 -8.50 17.49
CA PHE A 538 -3.79 -9.78 16.78
C PHE A 538 -2.40 -10.21 16.31
N SER A 539 -2.19 -11.52 16.15
CA SER A 539 -0.98 -12.07 15.55
C SER A 539 -1.20 -12.42 14.08
N GLY A 540 -0.29 -11.99 13.21
CA GLY A 540 -0.50 -12.15 11.78
C GLY A 540 0.61 -11.57 10.91
N PHE A 541 0.33 -11.48 9.62
CA PHE A 541 1.28 -10.95 8.65
C PHE A 541 0.65 -9.96 7.70
N GLU A 542 1.41 -8.95 7.35
CA GLU A 542 1.04 -7.94 6.37
C GLU A 542 1.95 -7.99 5.15
N GLY A 543 1.34 -8.13 3.97
CA GLY A 543 2.00 -7.89 2.70
C GLY A 543 1.91 -6.42 2.30
N ARG A 544 3.07 -5.76 2.11
CA ARG A 544 3.18 -4.33 1.76
C ARG A 544 3.58 -4.07 0.30
N HIS A 545 3.72 -5.14 -0.48
CA HIS A 545 4.28 -5.12 -1.83
C HIS A 545 3.23 -5.02 -2.95
N TYR A 546 1.96 -4.79 -2.62
CA TYR A 546 0.92 -4.65 -3.65
C TYR A 546 0.87 -3.22 -4.18
N SER A 547 1.09 -3.10 -5.49
CA SER A 547 0.98 -1.85 -6.24
C SER A 547 -0.47 -1.63 -6.72
N GLN A 548 -0.72 -1.55 -8.03
CA GLN A 548 -2.05 -1.37 -8.62
C GLN A 548 -2.66 -2.72 -9.05
N PHE A 549 -3.92 -2.94 -8.69
CA PHE A 549 -4.75 -4.03 -9.20
C PHE A 549 -5.51 -3.59 -10.47
N ASP A 550 -5.66 -4.48 -11.45
CA ASP A 550 -6.52 -4.24 -12.63
C ASP A 550 -8.00 -4.51 -12.29
N SER A 551 -8.25 -5.60 -11.56
CA SER A 551 -9.53 -5.96 -10.96
C SER A 551 -9.39 -6.16 -9.45
N ILE A 552 -10.24 -5.52 -8.66
CA ILE A 552 -10.25 -5.76 -7.21
C ILE A 552 -10.82 -7.15 -6.95
N GLN A 553 -11.87 -7.54 -7.66
CA GLN A 553 -12.54 -8.83 -7.45
C GLN A 553 -11.67 -10.04 -7.81
N GLU A 554 -10.92 -9.97 -8.91
CA GLU A 554 -10.09 -11.10 -9.35
C GLU A 554 -8.69 -11.06 -8.72
N ASP A 555 -8.00 -9.92 -8.83
CA ASP A 555 -6.55 -9.87 -8.60
C ASP A 555 -6.20 -9.77 -7.11
N LEU A 556 -6.91 -8.93 -6.34
CA LEU A 556 -6.74 -8.85 -4.89
C LEU A 556 -7.21 -10.14 -4.20
N ALA A 557 -8.29 -10.77 -4.69
CA ALA A 557 -8.73 -12.06 -4.18
C ALA A 557 -7.68 -13.16 -4.39
N GLY A 558 -7.12 -13.25 -5.60
CA GLY A 558 -6.05 -14.20 -5.94
C GLY A 558 -4.78 -13.96 -5.12
N ALA A 559 -4.36 -12.71 -4.96
CA ALA A 559 -3.24 -12.33 -4.11
C ALA A 559 -3.47 -12.75 -2.64
N THR A 560 -4.64 -12.46 -2.09
CA THR A 560 -5.00 -12.81 -0.70
C THR A 560 -4.95 -14.33 -0.49
N ASN A 561 -5.50 -15.09 -1.43
CA ASN A 561 -5.49 -16.55 -1.40
C ASN A 561 -4.05 -17.11 -1.43
N LEU A 562 -3.19 -16.58 -2.31
CA LEU A 562 -1.80 -17.01 -2.40
C LEU A 562 -1.01 -16.65 -1.13
N GLN A 563 -1.20 -15.46 -0.58
CA GLN A 563 -0.57 -15.03 0.67
C GLN A 563 -0.96 -15.95 1.84
N MET A 564 -2.25 -16.29 1.94
CA MET A 564 -2.75 -17.21 2.97
C MET A 564 -2.14 -18.61 2.81
N LEU A 565 -2.06 -19.14 1.59
CA LEU A 565 -1.45 -20.45 1.31
C LEU A 565 0.03 -20.49 1.67
N ILE A 566 0.79 -19.42 1.36
CA ILE A 566 2.22 -19.33 1.70
C ILE A 566 2.41 -19.32 3.22
N ASN A 567 1.56 -18.60 3.96
CA ASN A 567 1.60 -18.62 5.42
C ASN A 567 1.30 -20.02 5.96
N ALA A 568 0.23 -20.66 5.51
CA ALA A 568 -0.12 -22.01 5.92
C ALA A 568 1.02 -23.01 5.63
N LEU A 569 1.64 -22.92 4.44
CA LEU A 569 2.79 -23.77 4.08
C LEU A 569 4.02 -23.51 4.96
N ALA A 570 4.28 -22.26 5.35
CA ALA A 570 5.37 -21.94 6.26
C ALA A 570 5.20 -22.63 7.61
N PHE A 571 4.00 -22.55 8.20
CA PHE A 571 3.69 -23.23 9.46
C PHE A 571 3.70 -24.76 9.31
N LYS A 572 3.28 -25.30 8.16
CA LYS A 572 3.40 -26.72 7.84
C LYS A 572 4.86 -27.18 7.85
N TYR A 573 5.76 -26.46 7.17
CA TYR A 573 7.18 -26.83 7.17
C TYR A 573 7.84 -26.69 8.55
N MET A 574 7.43 -25.69 9.35
CA MET A 574 7.90 -25.55 10.73
C MET A 574 7.45 -26.74 11.60
N ALA A 575 6.19 -27.15 11.48
CA ALA A 575 5.64 -28.32 12.16
C ALA A 575 6.37 -29.62 11.77
N GLN A 576 6.79 -29.73 10.51
CA GLN A 576 7.59 -30.86 10.00
C GLN A 576 9.08 -30.76 10.37
N GLY A 577 9.54 -29.65 10.97
CA GLY A 577 10.96 -29.40 11.23
C GLY A 577 11.82 -29.18 9.97
N THR A 578 11.20 -29.03 8.79
CA THR A 578 11.91 -28.84 7.51
C THR A 578 12.27 -27.38 7.23
N LEU A 579 11.69 -26.45 8.00
CA LEU A 579 12.02 -25.03 8.00
C LEU A 579 12.51 -24.59 9.38
N THR A 580 13.72 -24.04 9.43
CA THR A 580 14.37 -23.53 10.65
C THR A 580 15.17 -22.26 10.32
N HIS A 581 15.53 -21.44 11.32
CA HIS A 581 16.37 -20.25 11.08
C HIS A 581 17.69 -20.58 10.37
N PRO A 582 18.43 -21.65 10.71
CA PRO A 582 19.63 -22.05 9.96
C PRO A 582 19.37 -22.56 8.54
N SER A 583 18.12 -22.75 8.13
CA SER A 583 17.77 -23.08 6.73
C SER A 583 17.75 -21.83 5.84
N ILE A 584 17.52 -20.65 6.44
CA ILE A 584 17.54 -19.34 5.78
C ILE A 584 18.30 -18.34 6.69
N PRO A 585 19.64 -18.28 6.58
CA PRO A 585 20.46 -17.45 7.47
C PRO A 585 20.25 -15.94 7.25
N ASP A 586 20.51 -15.14 8.30
CA ASP A 586 20.35 -13.68 8.32
C ASP A 586 21.68 -12.93 8.18
N ASP A 587 22.33 -13.12 7.05
CA ASP A 587 23.47 -12.29 6.64
C ASP A 587 23.02 -11.32 5.53
N PRO A 588 23.47 -10.05 5.52
CA PRO A 588 23.08 -9.07 4.51
C PRO A 588 23.25 -9.55 3.07
N THR A 589 24.29 -10.34 2.78
CA THR A 589 24.52 -10.90 1.44
C THR A 589 23.45 -11.93 1.08
N LEU A 590 23.09 -12.83 2.00
CA LEU A 590 22.04 -13.84 1.80
C LEU A 590 20.63 -13.23 1.79
N GLU A 591 20.38 -12.20 2.59
CA GLU A 591 19.15 -11.39 2.48
C GLU A 591 19.02 -10.77 1.10
N SER A 592 20.10 -10.13 0.65
CA SER A 592 20.15 -9.56 -0.68
C SER A 592 20.03 -10.63 -1.78
N GLU A 593 20.61 -11.82 -1.60
CA GLU A 593 20.56 -12.91 -2.57
C GLU A 593 19.11 -13.38 -2.83
N ARG A 594 18.30 -13.54 -1.78
CA ARG A 594 16.89 -13.92 -1.92
C ARG A 594 15.99 -12.75 -2.35
N ARG A 595 16.27 -11.51 -1.88
CA ARG A 595 15.47 -10.32 -2.23
C ARG A 595 15.72 -9.79 -3.64
N GLN A 596 16.90 -10.00 -4.23
CA GLN A 596 17.17 -9.55 -5.60
C GLN A 596 16.17 -10.14 -6.61
N ILE A 597 15.61 -11.31 -6.32
CA ILE A 597 14.68 -12.02 -7.19
C ILE A 597 13.38 -11.23 -7.33
N PHE A 598 12.91 -10.65 -6.22
CA PHE A 598 11.75 -9.77 -6.16
C PHE A 598 11.98 -8.50 -7.01
N PHE A 599 13.10 -7.81 -6.81
CA PHE A 599 13.41 -6.61 -7.59
C PHE A 599 13.69 -6.91 -9.06
N ALA A 600 14.31 -8.05 -9.38
CA ALA A 600 14.49 -8.49 -10.77
C ALA A 600 13.13 -8.73 -11.44
N ALA A 601 12.16 -9.30 -10.74
CA ALA A 601 10.78 -9.42 -11.19
C ALA A 601 10.11 -8.06 -11.40
N ALA A 602 10.22 -7.13 -10.45
CA ALA A 602 9.64 -5.78 -10.54
C ALA A 602 10.17 -4.97 -11.73
N ILE A 603 11.49 -5.01 -11.92
CA ILE A 603 12.18 -4.38 -13.05
C ILE A 603 11.83 -5.07 -14.37
N GLY A 604 11.46 -6.34 -14.37
CA GLY A 604 11.31 -7.16 -15.57
C GLY A 604 12.66 -7.65 -16.12
N ASN A 605 13.67 -7.79 -15.26
CA ASN A 605 14.94 -8.40 -15.64
C ASN A 605 14.74 -9.89 -15.97
N PRO A 606 15.32 -10.41 -17.06
CA PRO A 606 15.08 -11.79 -17.47
C PRO A 606 15.78 -12.82 -16.57
N THR A 607 16.86 -12.41 -15.90
CA THR A 607 17.70 -13.32 -15.10
C THR A 607 18.27 -12.63 -13.87
N PHE A 608 18.50 -13.42 -12.82
CA PHE A 608 19.23 -13.04 -11.60
C PHE A 608 20.35 -14.06 -11.31
N TYR A 609 21.08 -13.88 -10.21
CA TYR A 609 22.25 -14.69 -9.88
C TYR A 609 22.26 -15.20 -8.45
N VAL A 610 22.57 -16.49 -8.27
CA VAL A 610 22.68 -17.13 -6.95
C VAL A 610 24.06 -17.77 -6.82
N ARG A 611 24.70 -17.70 -5.65
CA ARG A 611 25.95 -18.40 -5.37
C ARG A 611 25.71 -19.91 -5.44
N ARG A 612 26.63 -20.63 -6.10
CA ARG A 612 26.55 -22.10 -6.22
C ARG A 612 26.52 -22.78 -4.85
N ASN A 613 27.33 -22.29 -3.91
CA ASN A 613 27.43 -22.83 -2.56
C ASN A 613 26.72 -21.92 -1.56
N SER A 614 25.52 -21.43 -1.89
CA SER A 614 24.75 -20.61 -0.94
C SER A 614 24.34 -21.46 0.26
N SER A 615 24.47 -20.90 1.46
CA SER A 615 24.02 -21.54 2.71
C SER A 615 22.50 -21.40 2.93
N ASN A 616 21.79 -20.65 2.07
CA ASN A 616 20.34 -20.65 2.05
C ASN A 616 19.82 -21.95 1.42
N ARG A 617 19.61 -22.97 2.28
CA ARG A 617 19.17 -24.31 1.90
C ARG A 617 17.77 -24.30 1.28
N PHE A 618 16.90 -23.39 1.72
CA PHE A 618 15.56 -23.26 1.14
C PHE A 618 15.62 -22.77 -0.32
N LEU A 619 16.46 -21.76 -0.60
CA LEU A 619 16.70 -21.30 -1.96
C LEU A 619 17.29 -22.41 -2.85
N GLN A 620 18.24 -23.21 -2.34
CA GLN A 620 18.79 -24.35 -3.08
C GLN A 620 17.71 -25.37 -3.46
N ARG A 621 16.81 -25.74 -2.53
CA ARG A 621 15.67 -26.62 -2.80
C ARG A 621 14.77 -26.09 -3.93
N ILE A 622 14.55 -24.77 -4.01
CA ILE A 622 13.79 -24.17 -5.11
C ILE A 622 14.56 -24.26 -6.43
N LEU A 623 15.88 -24.02 -6.38
CA LEU A 623 16.74 -24.12 -7.56
C LEU A 623 16.83 -25.54 -8.12
N GLU A 624 16.81 -26.57 -7.29
CA GLU A 624 16.74 -27.98 -7.73
C GLU A 624 15.51 -28.26 -8.60
N LYS A 625 14.41 -27.55 -8.36
CA LYS A 625 13.17 -27.62 -9.16
C LYS A 625 13.15 -26.63 -10.33
N THR A 626 14.17 -25.79 -10.46
CA THR A 626 14.24 -24.73 -11.48
C THR A 626 14.93 -25.24 -12.73
N ASN A 627 14.24 -25.13 -13.87
CA ASN A 627 14.80 -25.52 -15.16
C ASN A 627 15.77 -24.45 -15.70
N GLU A 628 16.63 -24.88 -16.63
CA GLU A 628 17.55 -24.00 -17.38
C GLU A 628 18.57 -23.22 -16.53
N LEU A 629 19.01 -23.79 -15.41
CA LEU A 629 20.12 -23.24 -14.64
C LEU A 629 21.41 -23.26 -15.46
N ARG A 630 22.12 -22.13 -15.48
CA ARG A 630 23.41 -22.04 -16.18
C ARG A 630 24.46 -21.38 -15.33
N SER A 631 25.63 -21.98 -15.28
CA SER A 631 26.82 -21.35 -14.73
C SER A 631 27.11 -19.99 -15.37
N SER A 632 27.37 -18.97 -14.55
CA SER A 632 27.71 -17.64 -15.04
C SER A 632 29.17 -17.60 -15.48
N ARG A 633 29.43 -17.33 -16.77
CA ARG A 633 30.79 -17.06 -17.28
C ARG A 633 31.38 -15.75 -16.75
N ARG A 634 30.52 -14.77 -16.46
CA ARG A 634 30.93 -13.42 -16.03
C ARG A 634 31.15 -13.30 -14.52
N TYR A 635 30.41 -14.09 -13.75
CA TYR A 635 30.49 -14.09 -12.29
C TYR A 635 30.85 -15.52 -11.86
N PRO A 636 32.16 -15.85 -11.81
CA PRO A 636 32.62 -17.15 -11.34
C PRO A 636 32.02 -17.47 -9.96
N GLY A 637 31.61 -18.74 -9.76
CA GLY A 637 30.94 -19.16 -8.52
C GLY A 637 29.44 -18.88 -8.45
N TYR A 638 28.84 -18.23 -9.46
CA TYR A 638 27.40 -17.98 -9.52
C TYR A 638 26.68 -18.82 -10.58
N VAL A 639 25.44 -19.18 -10.27
CA VAL A 639 24.43 -19.70 -11.19
C VAL A 639 23.56 -18.54 -11.68
N ARG A 640 23.37 -18.45 -12.99
CA ARG A 640 22.40 -17.55 -13.60
C ARG A 640 21.07 -18.28 -13.72
N VAL A 641 20.02 -17.66 -13.18
CA VAL A 641 18.67 -18.22 -13.10
C VAL A 641 17.72 -17.33 -13.89
N LYS A 642 16.81 -17.92 -14.68
CA LYS A 642 15.73 -17.16 -15.35
C LYS A 642 14.61 -16.87 -14.35
N VAL A 643 14.16 -15.62 -14.27
CA VAL A 643 13.08 -15.22 -13.35
C VAL A 643 11.80 -16.03 -13.61
N HIS A 644 11.42 -16.18 -14.88
CA HIS A 644 10.25 -16.96 -15.26
C HIS A 644 10.35 -18.44 -14.84
N GLN A 645 11.50 -19.09 -15.03
CA GLN A 645 11.69 -20.49 -14.62
C GLN A 645 11.66 -20.64 -13.09
N TYR A 646 12.21 -19.69 -12.35
CA TYR A 646 12.13 -19.67 -10.89
C TYR A 646 10.67 -19.55 -10.40
N ARG A 647 9.87 -18.68 -11.01
CA ARG A 647 8.43 -18.56 -10.70
C ARG A 647 7.67 -19.86 -10.97
N LEU A 648 7.92 -20.52 -12.10
CA LEU A 648 7.32 -21.83 -12.39
C LEU A 648 7.79 -22.91 -11.40
N ALA A 649 9.04 -22.87 -10.94
CA ALA A 649 9.54 -23.79 -9.92
C ALA A 649 8.82 -23.61 -8.57
N LEU A 650 8.51 -22.36 -8.18
CA LEU A 650 7.69 -22.10 -6.99
C LEU A 650 6.27 -22.66 -7.13
N VAL A 651 5.64 -22.55 -8.31
CA VAL A 651 4.32 -23.16 -8.55
C VAL A 651 4.37 -24.68 -8.42
N ARG A 652 5.41 -25.33 -8.97
CA ARG A 652 5.62 -26.78 -8.80
C ARG A 652 5.78 -27.14 -7.33
N LEU A 653 6.60 -26.39 -6.60
CA LEU A 653 6.80 -26.57 -5.16
C LEU A 653 5.47 -26.44 -4.40
N LEU A 654 4.65 -25.42 -4.69
CA LEU A 654 3.33 -25.28 -4.08
C LEU A 654 2.41 -26.48 -4.38
N ARG A 655 2.39 -26.96 -5.62
CA ARG A 655 1.57 -28.13 -6.01
C ARG A 655 2.02 -29.41 -5.29
N GLU A 656 3.32 -29.61 -5.14
CA GLU A 656 3.89 -30.80 -4.51
C GLU A 656 3.77 -30.76 -2.98
N ASP A 657 4.19 -29.65 -2.37
CA ASP A 657 4.35 -29.57 -0.92
C ASP A 657 3.12 -29.02 -0.19
N ALA A 658 2.24 -28.30 -0.89
CA ALA A 658 1.00 -27.73 -0.34
C ALA A 658 -0.25 -28.34 -0.97
N GLY A 659 -0.16 -29.50 -1.65
CA GLY A 659 -1.30 -30.13 -2.34
C GLY A 659 -2.51 -30.39 -1.43
N ASP A 660 -2.25 -30.87 -0.22
CA ASP A 660 -3.24 -31.07 0.85
C ASP A 660 -3.87 -29.76 1.34
N LEU A 661 -3.06 -28.71 1.54
CA LEU A 661 -3.53 -27.37 1.89
C LEU A 661 -4.40 -26.77 0.77
N ILE A 662 -3.97 -26.93 -0.48
CA ILE A 662 -4.70 -26.47 -1.67
C ILE A 662 -6.07 -27.13 -1.75
N GLU A 663 -6.16 -28.43 -1.49
CA GLU A 663 -7.42 -29.17 -1.48
C GLU A 663 -8.33 -28.75 -0.32
N MET A 664 -7.80 -28.75 0.91
CA MET A 664 -8.51 -28.37 2.13
C MET A 664 -9.13 -26.97 1.97
N MET A 665 -8.32 -26.01 1.51
CA MET A 665 -8.72 -24.61 1.37
C MET A 665 -9.53 -24.36 0.08
N GLY A 666 -9.53 -25.27 -0.89
CA GLY A 666 -10.25 -25.09 -2.16
C GLY A 666 -9.55 -24.14 -3.13
N LEU A 667 -8.22 -24.16 -3.18
CA LEU A 667 -7.38 -23.22 -3.94
C LEU A 667 -6.93 -23.74 -5.32
N LYS A 668 -7.47 -24.87 -5.79
CA LYS A 668 -7.06 -25.49 -7.06
C LYS A 668 -7.16 -24.53 -8.25
N GLU A 669 -8.27 -23.80 -8.36
CA GLU A 669 -8.48 -22.79 -9.40
C GLU A 669 -7.57 -21.58 -9.23
N SER A 670 -7.29 -21.16 -7.99
CA SER A 670 -6.36 -20.06 -7.71
C SER A 670 -4.94 -20.39 -8.21
N ILE A 671 -4.48 -21.63 -8.00
CA ILE A 671 -3.17 -22.08 -8.50
C ILE A 671 -3.15 -22.23 -10.03
N ALA A 672 -4.23 -22.74 -10.62
CA ALA A 672 -4.35 -22.79 -12.09
C ALA A 672 -4.33 -21.38 -12.72
N ASN A 673 -5.03 -20.43 -12.10
CA ASN A 673 -5.03 -19.03 -12.53
C ASN A 673 -3.64 -18.38 -12.37
N LEU A 674 -2.95 -18.63 -11.26
CA LEU A 674 -1.57 -18.18 -11.06
C LEU A 674 -0.66 -18.69 -12.18
N GLU A 675 -0.76 -19.96 -12.53
CA GLU A 675 0.05 -20.57 -13.60
C GLU A 675 -0.25 -19.92 -14.96
N ALA A 676 -1.53 -19.73 -15.31
CA ALA A 676 -1.94 -19.05 -16.55
C ALA A 676 -1.39 -17.61 -16.63
N ARG A 677 -1.36 -16.87 -15.51
CA ARG A 677 -0.76 -15.53 -15.45
C ARG A 677 0.75 -15.53 -15.66
N LEU A 678 1.43 -16.63 -15.34
CA LEU A 678 2.86 -16.77 -15.53
C LEU A 678 3.23 -17.25 -16.94
N THR A 679 2.42 -18.11 -17.54
CA THR A 679 2.65 -18.66 -18.89
C THR A 679 2.21 -17.71 -20.00
N GLU A 680 1.11 -16.98 -19.80
CA GLU A 680 0.57 -15.99 -20.75
C GLU A 680 0.47 -14.61 -20.09
N PRO A 681 1.61 -14.03 -19.66
CA PRO A 681 1.60 -12.83 -18.84
C PRO A 681 1.05 -11.62 -19.57
N GLU A 682 1.24 -11.51 -20.88
CA GLU A 682 0.65 -10.42 -21.65
C GLU A 682 -0.87 -10.44 -21.49
N GLN A 683 -1.55 -11.58 -21.60
CA GLN A 683 -3.00 -11.65 -21.56
C GLN A 683 -3.57 -11.59 -20.15
N HIS A 684 -3.03 -12.41 -19.23
CA HIS A 684 -3.66 -12.69 -17.95
C HIS A 684 -3.04 -11.95 -16.76
N SER A 685 -1.76 -11.57 -16.82
CA SER A 685 -1.12 -10.87 -15.70
C SER A 685 -1.61 -9.43 -15.57
N VAL A 686 -1.60 -8.89 -14.35
CA VAL A 686 -1.99 -7.50 -14.11
C VAL A 686 -1.08 -6.52 -14.84
N ALA A 687 0.23 -6.78 -14.92
CA ALA A 687 1.14 -5.95 -15.70
C ALA A 687 0.71 -5.87 -17.17
N GLY A 688 0.32 -7.00 -17.77
CA GLY A 688 -0.19 -7.07 -19.14
C GLY A 688 -1.53 -6.34 -19.33
N LYS A 689 -2.50 -6.60 -18.45
CA LYS A 689 -3.83 -5.96 -18.47
C LYS A 689 -3.74 -4.43 -18.34
N LEU A 690 -3.01 -3.93 -17.33
CA LEU A 690 -2.82 -2.49 -17.12
C LEU A 690 -2.07 -1.85 -18.30
N THR A 691 -1.01 -2.49 -18.81
CA THR A 691 -0.26 -1.95 -19.96
C THR A 691 -1.16 -1.78 -21.19
N ARG A 692 -2.07 -2.73 -21.46
CA ARG A 692 -3.05 -2.57 -22.55
C ARG A 692 -4.00 -1.41 -22.31
N GLY A 693 -4.50 -1.26 -21.08
CA GLY A 693 -5.37 -0.14 -20.71
C GLY A 693 -4.72 1.21 -20.96
N ILE A 694 -3.47 1.36 -20.50
CA ILE A 694 -2.67 2.59 -20.67
C ILE A 694 -2.36 2.84 -22.15
N LEU A 695 -1.99 1.80 -22.90
CA LEU A 695 -1.72 1.93 -24.34
C LEU A 695 -2.98 2.32 -25.14
N GLY A 696 -4.14 1.80 -24.75
CA GLY A 696 -5.43 2.21 -25.31
C GLY A 696 -5.71 3.69 -25.09
N GLU A 697 -5.44 4.20 -23.88
CA GLU A 697 -5.60 5.61 -23.50
C GLU A 697 -4.71 6.56 -24.33
N VAL A 698 -3.52 6.12 -24.75
CA VAL A 698 -2.58 6.94 -25.54
C VAL A 698 -2.55 6.58 -27.04
N GLY A 699 -3.41 5.67 -27.50
CA GLY A 699 -3.42 5.18 -28.88
C GLY A 699 -2.13 4.43 -29.30
N GLY A 700 -1.38 3.90 -28.33
CA GLY A 700 -0.13 3.18 -28.55
C GLY A 700 -0.31 1.68 -28.77
N LYS A 701 0.63 1.04 -29.47
CA LYS A 701 0.67 -0.44 -29.60
C LYS A 701 1.75 -1.13 -28.76
N HIS A 702 2.75 -0.39 -28.31
CA HIS A 702 3.87 -0.92 -27.54
C HIS A 702 4.50 0.17 -26.68
N PRO A 703 4.86 -0.08 -25.40
CA PRO A 703 5.33 0.97 -24.49
C PRO A 703 6.59 1.70 -24.98
N LEU A 704 7.57 0.95 -25.54
CA LEU A 704 8.79 1.54 -26.12
C LEU A 704 8.58 2.29 -27.46
N LYS A 705 7.35 2.35 -27.99
CA LYS A 705 7.01 3.16 -29.16
C LYS A 705 6.32 4.48 -28.78
N VAL A 706 5.98 4.65 -27.51
CA VAL A 706 5.40 5.87 -26.94
C VAL A 706 6.49 6.63 -26.17
N LYS A 707 6.44 7.96 -26.17
CA LYS A 707 7.33 8.77 -25.31
C LYS A 707 7.03 8.49 -23.85
N ALA A 708 8.05 8.60 -22.99
CA ALA A 708 7.90 8.27 -21.58
C ALA A 708 6.85 9.15 -20.88
N ASP A 709 6.92 10.47 -21.07
CA ASP A 709 5.96 11.43 -20.51
C ASP A 709 4.51 11.14 -20.98
N ASP A 710 4.31 10.93 -22.30
CA ASP A 710 3.00 10.59 -22.86
C ASP A 710 2.43 9.30 -22.25
N PHE A 711 3.25 8.26 -22.10
CA PHE A 711 2.84 7.00 -21.48
C PHE A 711 2.47 7.18 -20.00
N ASN A 712 3.31 7.89 -19.23
CA ASN A 712 3.13 8.06 -17.79
C ASN A 712 1.91 8.94 -17.49
N ARG A 713 1.71 10.05 -18.22
CA ARG A 713 0.48 10.86 -18.14
C ARG A 713 -0.75 10.09 -18.62
N GLY A 714 -0.59 9.25 -19.64
CA GLY A 714 -1.62 8.30 -20.08
C GLY A 714 -2.00 7.31 -18.98
N ALA A 715 -1.04 6.83 -18.20
CA ALA A 715 -1.31 5.95 -17.07
C ALA A 715 -2.14 6.65 -15.99
N GLU A 716 -1.81 7.90 -15.65
CA GLU A 716 -2.59 8.70 -14.70
C GLU A 716 -4.04 8.92 -15.15
N ARG A 717 -4.25 9.27 -16.43
CA ARG A 717 -5.61 9.38 -17.00
C ARG A 717 -6.36 8.06 -16.93
N TYR A 718 -5.71 6.98 -17.36
CA TYR A 718 -6.29 5.65 -17.32
C TYR A 718 -6.70 5.22 -15.91
N TYR A 719 -5.85 5.46 -14.90
CA TYR A 719 -6.15 5.15 -13.50
C TYR A 719 -7.29 6.01 -12.94
N ARG A 720 -7.23 7.32 -13.19
CA ARG A 720 -8.22 8.29 -12.71
C ARG A 720 -9.59 8.08 -13.34
N GLU A 721 -9.66 7.62 -14.58
CA GLU A 721 -10.91 7.52 -15.34
C GLU A 721 -11.31 6.08 -15.61
N GLY A 722 -10.64 5.43 -16.57
CA GLY A 722 -11.02 4.10 -17.06
C GLY A 722 -11.01 3.02 -15.98
N LEU A 723 -9.91 2.90 -15.24
CA LEU A 723 -9.75 1.90 -14.20
C LEU A 723 -10.66 2.19 -13.00
N ARG A 724 -10.73 3.46 -12.55
CA ARG A 724 -11.67 3.89 -11.50
C ARG A 724 -13.11 3.50 -11.84
N ARG A 725 -13.56 3.74 -13.09
CA ARG A 725 -14.91 3.37 -13.53
C ARG A 725 -15.13 1.86 -13.51
N ARG A 726 -14.11 1.07 -13.90
CA ARG A 726 -14.18 -0.39 -13.83
C ARG A 726 -14.31 -0.88 -12.38
N HIS A 727 -13.50 -0.35 -11.46
CA HIS A 727 -13.59 -0.70 -10.03
C HIS A 727 -14.94 -0.32 -9.42
N MET A 728 -15.52 0.81 -9.83
CA MET A 728 -16.90 1.16 -9.45
C MET A 728 -17.91 0.15 -9.99
N ALA A 729 -17.79 -0.29 -11.26
CA ALA A 729 -18.67 -1.28 -11.85
C ALA A 729 -18.59 -2.64 -11.13
N GLU A 730 -17.38 -3.14 -10.86
CA GLU A 730 -17.16 -4.37 -10.09
C GLU A 730 -17.79 -4.30 -8.69
N ALA A 731 -17.69 -3.15 -8.03
CA ALA A 731 -18.28 -2.96 -6.72
C ALA A 731 -19.81 -2.89 -6.75
N LEU A 732 -20.39 -2.31 -7.82
CA LEU A 732 -21.84 -2.31 -8.02
C LEU A 732 -22.37 -3.73 -8.29
N ASP A 733 -21.63 -4.57 -9.01
CA ASP A 733 -21.98 -5.98 -9.19
C ASP A 733 -22.01 -6.72 -7.84
N ALA A 734 -21.03 -6.45 -6.99
CA ALA A 734 -21.03 -7.00 -5.64
C ALA A 734 -22.22 -6.50 -4.79
N LEU A 735 -22.55 -5.20 -4.90
CA LEU A 735 -23.66 -4.60 -4.17
C LEU A 735 -25.03 -5.09 -4.67
N GLU A 736 -25.15 -5.40 -5.96
CA GLU A 736 -26.36 -5.98 -6.55
C GLU A 736 -26.69 -7.35 -5.94
N GLU A 737 -25.68 -8.22 -5.77
CA GLU A 737 -25.83 -9.49 -5.05
C GLU A 737 -26.31 -9.26 -3.61
N ASP A 738 -25.71 -8.30 -2.89
CA ASP A 738 -26.10 -7.99 -1.50
C ASP A 738 -27.52 -7.44 -1.41
N PHE A 739 -27.92 -6.58 -2.35
CA PHE A 739 -29.25 -5.99 -2.40
C PHE A 739 -30.33 -7.03 -2.76
N ALA A 740 -30.01 -7.98 -3.65
CA ALA A 740 -30.90 -9.11 -3.94
C ALA A 740 -31.07 -10.01 -2.71
N GLU A 741 -30.02 -10.21 -1.91
CA GLU A 741 -30.12 -10.90 -0.60
C GLU A 741 -30.94 -10.13 0.42
N LEU A 742 -30.85 -8.79 0.44
CA LEU A 742 -31.65 -7.94 1.34
C LEU A 742 -33.13 -8.00 0.95
N ASP A 743 -33.44 -7.88 -0.34
CA ASP A 743 -34.81 -7.94 -0.84
C ASP A 743 -35.45 -9.31 -0.59
N ARG A 744 -34.69 -10.42 -0.70
CA ARG A 744 -35.18 -11.76 -0.35
C ARG A 744 -35.48 -11.89 1.14
N ALA A 745 -34.53 -11.52 1.99
CA ALA A 745 -34.70 -11.63 3.44
C ALA A 745 -35.88 -10.77 3.97
N ALA A 746 -36.10 -9.60 3.37
CA ALA A 746 -37.25 -8.74 3.69
C ALA A 746 -38.60 -9.35 3.26
N ARG A 747 -38.65 -10.13 2.17
CA ARG A 747 -39.85 -10.88 1.75
C ARG A 747 -40.12 -12.08 2.66
N ASP A 748 -39.06 -12.79 3.04
CA ASP A 748 -39.13 -14.05 3.79
C ASP A 748 -39.40 -13.86 5.30
N GLY A 749 -39.68 -12.63 5.75
CA GLY A 749 -40.16 -12.35 7.11
C GLY A 749 -39.12 -11.80 8.10
N ALA A 750 -37.95 -11.34 7.64
CA ALA A 750 -37.01 -10.61 8.51
C ALA A 750 -37.58 -9.21 8.86
N GLY A 751 -38.42 -9.14 9.90
CA GLY A 751 -39.17 -7.94 10.27
C GLY A 751 -38.33 -6.66 10.45
N ALA A 752 -37.11 -6.80 10.97
CA ALA A 752 -36.19 -5.67 11.16
C ALA A 752 -35.65 -5.12 9.83
N GLU A 753 -35.23 -5.98 8.90
CA GLU A 753 -34.71 -5.55 7.59
C GLU A 753 -35.82 -4.96 6.73
N ARG A 754 -37.01 -5.56 6.77
CA ARG A 754 -38.21 -5.01 6.10
C ARG A 754 -38.58 -3.63 6.62
N ALA A 755 -38.55 -3.42 7.93
CA ALA A 755 -38.83 -2.12 8.54
C ALA A 755 -37.79 -1.06 8.14
N ILE A 756 -36.50 -1.43 8.11
CA ILE A 756 -35.43 -0.52 7.69
C ILE A 756 -35.57 -0.16 6.20
N LEU A 757 -35.80 -1.14 5.31
CA LEU A 757 -35.98 -0.88 3.88
C LEU A 757 -37.21 -0.02 3.60
N HIS A 758 -38.31 -0.25 4.32
CA HIS A 758 -39.50 0.59 4.25
C HIS A 758 -39.20 2.02 4.74
N ALA A 759 -38.49 2.17 5.85
CA ALA A 759 -38.07 3.48 6.38
C ALA A 759 -37.13 4.24 5.43
N LEU A 760 -36.38 3.52 4.58
CA LEU A 760 -35.54 4.12 3.55
C LEU A 760 -36.32 4.51 2.27
N GLY A 761 -37.62 4.21 2.17
CA GLY A 761 -38.48 4.61 1.05
C GLY A 761 -38.46 3.68 -0.17
N GLY A 762 -38.02 2.43 -0.02
CA GLY A 762 -37.91 1.47 -1.12
C GLY A 762 -39.19 0.67 -1.39
N GLU A 763 -40.19 1.25 -2.06
CA GLU A 763 -41.42 0.51 -2.42
C GLU A 763 -41.17 -0.63 -3.44
N ARG A 764 -40.08 -0.56 -4.21
CA ARG A 764 -39.76 -1.51 -5.30
C ARG A 764 -38.54 -2.39 -5.04
N GLY A 765 -37.97 -2.39 -3.83
CA GLY A 765 -36.78 -3.16 -3.45
C GLY A 765 -35.44 -2.48 -3.82
N ALA A 766 -34.40 -2.82 -3.05
CA ALA A 766 -33.05 -2.25 -3.16
C ALA A 766 -32.36 -2.63 -4.48
N ALA A 767 -32.50 -3.88 -4.94
CA ALA A 767 -31.86 -4.34 -6.18
C ALA A 767 -32.45 -3.63 -7.41
N ALA A 768 -33.77 -3.47 -7.45
CA ALA A 768 -34.44 -2.77 -8.54
C ALA A 768 -34.07 -1.28 -8.59
N PHE A 769 -33.86 -0.64 -7.42
CA PHE A 769 -33.35 0.73 -7.36
C PHE A 769 -31.93 0.82 -7.95
N LEU A 770 -31.03 -0.07 -7.53
CA LEU A 770 -29.66 -0.08 -8.05
C LEU A 770 -29.61 -0.27 -9.56
N ALA A 771 -30.41 -1.19 -10.12
CA ALA A 771 -30.48 -1.44 -11.55
C ALA A 771 -30.86 -0.17 -12.35
N ARG A 772 -31.80 0.65 -11.84
CA ARG A 772 -32.18 1.92 -12.49
C ARG A 772 -31.14 3.03 -12.32
N SER A 773 -30.48 3.07 -11.17
CA SER A 773 -29.52 4.13 -10.82
C SER A 773 -28.10 3.86 -11.32
N ARG A 774 -27.76 2.62 -11.71
CA ARG A 774 -26.41 2.18 -12.08
C ARG A 774 -25.77 3.04 -13.17
N GLY A 775 -26.49 3.30 -14.26
CA GLY A 775 -25.98 4.06 -15.41
C GLY A 775 -25.61 5.49 -15.02
N ASP A 776 -26.52 6.19 -14.34
CA ASP A 776 -26.29 7.57 -13.91
C ASP A 776 -25.25 7.68 -12.79
N PHE A 777 -25.15 6.67 -11.91
CA PHE A 777 -24.07 6.60 -10.93
C PHE A 777 -22.69 6.49 -11.61
N LEU A 778 -22.52 5.56 -12.57
CA LEU A 778 -21.25 5.38 -13.29
C LEU A 778 -20.89 6.57 -14.19
N ALA A 779 -21.90 7.34 -14.61
CA ALA A 779 -21.72 8.61 -15.32
C ALA A 779 -21.49 9.80 -14.37
N GLU A 780 -21.55 9.60 -13.06
CA GLU A 780 -21.49 10.65 -12.03
C GLU A 780 -22.57 11.74 -12.18
N ARG A 781 -23.76 11.36 -12.67
CA ARG A 781 -24.92 12.24 -12.87
C ARG A 781 -26.11 11.92 -11.97
N LEU A 782 -25.94 11.00 -11.03
CA LEU A 782 -26.98 10.63 -10.09
C LEU A 782 -27.39 11.85 -9.24
N ASP A 783 -28.69 12.09 -9.12
CA ASP A 783 -29.22 13.23 -8.36
C ASP A 783 -28.93 13.08 -6.86
N PRO A 784 -28.88 14.18 -6.09
CA PRO A 784 -28.52 14.15 -4.67
C PRO A 784 -29.45 13.29 -3.79
N GLY A 785 -30.73 13.15 -4.17
CA GLY A 785 -31.69 12.32 -3.45
C GLY A 785 -31.38 10.84 -3.64
N SER A 786 -31.24 10.41 -4.90
CA SER A 786 -30.88 9.04 -5.25
C SER A 786 -29.49 8.64 -4.74
N LEU A 787 -28.51 9.56 -4.76
CA LEU A 787 -27.18 9.32 -4.19
C LEU A 787 -27.26 9.04 -2.69
N ARG A 788 -27.98 9.88 -1.92
CA ARG A 788 -28.18 9.66 -0.48
C ARG A 788 -28.88 8.33 -0.20
N HIS A 789 -29.90 7.98 -0.98
CA HIS A 789 -30.59 6.71 -0.83
C HIS A 789 -29.65 5.51 -1.08
N LEU A 790 -28.83 5.56 -2.14
CA LEU A 790 -27.83 4.53 -2.43
C LEU A 790 -26.79 4.40 -1.31
N MET A 791 -26.33 5.52 -0.75
CA MET A 791 -25.40 5.53 0.38
C MET A 791 -26.01 4.87 1.63
N ASN A 792 -27.28 5.16 1.94
CA ASN A 792 -27.97 4.57 3.08
C ASN A 792 -28.15 3.04 2.92
N LEU A 793 -28.50 2.57 1.72
CA LEU A 793 -28.57 1.13 1.42
C LEU A 793 -27.18 0.46 1.50
N THR A 794 -26.12 1.16 1.09
CA THR A 794 -24.75 0.66 1.19
C THR A 794 -24.31 0.52 2.65
N LEU A 795 -24.64 1.50 3.51
CA LEU A 795 -24.40 1.40 4.95
C LEU A 795 -25.11 0.20 5.59
N LEU A 796 -26.34 -0.10 5.16
CA LEU A 796 -27.08 -1.29 5.61
C LEU A 796 -26.37 -2.58 5.15
N SER A 797 -25.91 -2.66 3.90
CA SER A 797 -25.14 -3.81 3.40
C SER A 797 -23.87 -4.04 4.24
N VAL A 798 -23.09 -2.98 4.50
CA VAL A 798 -21.88 -3.05 5.33
C VAL A 798 -22.17 -3.54 6.75
N GLN A 799 -23.29 -3.10 7.36
CA GLN A 799 -23.69 -3.57 8.68
C GLN A 799 -24.05 -5.05 8.68
N ARG A 800 -24.71 -5.54 7.62
CA ARG A 800 -25.05 -6.94 7.46
C ARG A 800 -23.81 -7.81 7.30
N ASP A 801 -22.83 -7.37 6.49
CA ASP A 801 -21.54 -8.06 6.36
C ASP A 801 -20.83 -8.20 7.70
N GLN A 802 -20.75 -7.10 8.46
CA GLN A 802 -20.11 -7.10 9.77
C GLN A 802 -20.80 -8.05 10.73
N THR A 803 -22.14 -8.09 10.72
CA THR A 803 -22.92 -9.01 11.56
C THR A 803 -22.65 -10.47 11.18
N LYS A 804 -22.65 -10.78 9.88
CA LYS A 804 -22.31 -12.12 9.36
C LYS A 804 -20.88 -12.52 9.77
N ALA A 805 -19.91 -11.63 9.58
CA ALA A 805 -18.51 -11.84 9.96
C ALA A 805 -18.36 -12.12 11.46
N ASN A 806 -18.99 -11.30 12.30
CA ASN A 806 -18.97 -11.48 13.75
C ASN A 806 -19.62 -12.80 14.20
N ALA A 807 -20.72 -13.22 13.54
CA ALA A 807 -21.36 -14.50 13.84
C ALA A 807 -20.45 -15.69 13.53
N VAL A 808 -19.75 -15.66 12.40
CA VAL A 808 -18.77 -16.71 12.03
C VAL A 808 -17.62 -16.76 13.02
N MET A 809 -17.11 -15.59 13.44
CA MET A 809 -16.01 -15.53 14.42
C MET A 809 -16.46 -16.04 15.81
N LYS A 810 -17.69 -15.72 16.26
CA LYS A 810 -18.24 -16.17 17.55
C LYS A 810 -18.57 -17.66 17.62
N ARG A 811 -19.09 -18.26 16.54
CA ARG A 811 -19.51 -19.68 16.54
C ARG A 811 -18.39 -20.65 16.93
N ARG A 812 -17.13 -20.32 16.64
CA ARG A 812 -16.00 -21.17 17.04
C ARG A 812 -15.56 -20.98 18.50
N ASN A 813 -15.80 -19.82 19.10
CA ASN A 813 -15.58 -19.63 20.54
C ASN A 813 -16.63 -20.39 21.37
N GLY A 814 -17.85 -20.56 20.82
CA GLY A 814 -18.93 -21.33 21.46
C GLY A 814 -18.71 -22.84 21.50
N ASP A 815 -17.84 -23.40 20.64
CA ASP A 815 -17.39 -24.79 20.74
C ASP A 815 -16.26 -24.97 21.77
N ALA A 816 -15.79 -23.88 22.39
CA ALA A 816 -14.68 -23.87 23.35
C ALA A 816 -15.03 -23.29 24.73
N ASP A 817 -16.13 -22.55 24.92
CA ASP A 817 -16.48 -21.98 26.25
C ASP A 817 -17.98 -21.89 26.50
N ASP A 818 -18.47 -22.85 27.28
CA ASP A 818 -19.48 -22.64 28.31
C ASP A 818 -18.87 -21.74 29.42
N ALA A 819 -18.58 -20.46 29.13
CA ALA A 819 -18.22 -19.46 30.15
C ALA A 819 -18.27 -18.01 29.60
N ALA A 820 -18.79 -17.10 30.42
CA ALA A 820 -19.39 -15.84 30.05
C ALA A 820 -18.47 -14.64 29.69
N SER A 821 -19.02 -13.85 28.76
CA SER A 821 -19.04 -12.37 28.66
C SER A 821 -17.75 -11.56 28.42
N VAL A 822 -17.71 -11.04 27.20
CA VAL A 822 -16.81 -10.02 26.64
C VAL A 822 -17.04 -8.64 27.28
N TYR A 823 -15.97 -7.99 27.74
CA TYR A 823 -15.93 -6.53 27.92
C TYR A 823 -14.95 -5.87 26.95
N ARG A 824 -15.43 -4.74 26.40
CA ARG A 824 -14.73 -3.78 25.55
C ARG A 824 -13.61 -3.07 26.32
N ALA A 825 -12.51 -2.76 25.66
CA ALA A 825 -11.56 -1.76 26.14
C ALA A 825 -11.11 -0.81 25.02
N GLY A 826 -11.42 0.48 25.23
CA GLY A 826 -10.57 1.66 25.01
C GLY A 826 -9.98 1.94 23.65
#